data_AF-A0A239SKE7-F1
#
_entry.id   AF-A0A239SKE7-F1
#
_cell.length_a   1.000
_cell.length_b   1.000
_cell.length_c   1.000
_cell.angle_alpha   90.00
_cell.angle_beta   90.00
_cell.angle_gamma   90.00
#
_symmetry.space_group_name_H-M   'P 1'
#
loop_
_entity.id
_entity.type
_entity.pdbx_description
1 polymer ?
#
loop_
_entity_poly.entity_id
_entity_poly.type
_entity_poly.pdbx_seq_one_letter_code
_entity_poly.pdbx_strand_id
1 'polypeptide(L)'
;MSPVDFLRSARRWMPLAGAVVLGFFMLAPAVDAETISASEASEASAASAAGASAPQAASATEAPAVSAPTSQPVAVKGAPTQAVAAPVEASTGKFSRMAPPIGSDGQPMTPEQAWHIVNTVQVKPEPTSGPATVLISADVVRHLAPATRRAIQQALLIIYSEDPAYLQAYRESTRPLSDNLVGPITLSWLNRFWLDFKMQPVGNLTSASVQALLKFASIVRAHPQWKADLVGADLGKWIDGFDAKEQARYYQIRLAGTDDEIAAMLWLYHLDTDGNRNAGPDPDRALLTIYNYTLDAADFTLLASKSKVIDHLSALQDKVYLNQPLFDAAVLDALKDLGKQAEAYLPEARAVAITTTYQLTQASLAQLRNDARVPTPIIDAVAGLTEEYASQADFNEAILDATADIKTPVDPYVPEIVRAAQSQTTYVLTAQALAELASSRRNESVPPVILDMLKGLQGLQYPQLWLFDRAVMARLREGVGACPTGIPGSVADARKVSAEQMQQLSAVLRDPALFAQLEALWRKGACSNVDTLSLPQLMQALYDRLRPSLVATARKKPAFDPNKQVSWDGNGCGCVLDRLDGEVYGFFPFWMAGPKQNVDFSTLSRIGYYGATFDDTGRLVQANYGSSFVDLAQTSASLPGDFVSVAQRHQSNVQWVIQRNDWRSWTRLDKDRKVAVLNRLSDDIVRLLSTGLQNWTAAVSNRLPFGARFAPTNGSGVVLFFDGYPEDPVSVQAFNQFVDQLRSRLRKARAGDRIDVMLRHDRVGHGVYSYANLMQLVTDSDKNAVTDLLARVERDQKRRPNFLVLLDEPTTDSKKALRESVEAGLHGEERMTVLRQIVPVITFDNDNWQQLQDDIVYAQDNFGGIGFWPMPLSAAGAAQKTDPAMPTVDSLVPRAMEGVQACTLTRSISECIADHYQDPPGAQSSAVCKTVCENLYAFRLATKLVLLLLIGCGVAYYVSCRWREWMARYHHAPALVVAAVWILLGLALLFCDPFLRWLARGYMIPIFLVLFIIAVIAWYQYQLKARDDQP
;
A
#
# COMPACT_ATOMS: atom_id res chain seq x y z
N MET A 1 42.86 -19.12 58.79
CA MET A 1 41.93 -19.79 59.73
C MET A 1 40.78 -20.39 58.93
N SER A 2 40.34 -21.59 59.30
CA SER A 2 39.49 -22.50 58.52
C SER A 2 38.01 -22.02 58.41
N PRO A 3 37.27 -22.40 57.34
CA PRO A 3 35.85 -22.04 57.13
C PRO A 3 34.87 -22.60 58.18
N VAL A 4 35.36 -23.42 59.11
CA VAL A 4 34.54 -24.07 60.14
C VAL A 4 34.29 -23.16 61.36
N ASP A 5 35.14 -22.14 61.59
CA ASP A 5 35.00 -21.23 62.74
C ASP A 5 33.99 -20.09 62.52
N PHE A 6 33.68 -19.75 61.26
CA PHE A 6 32.72 -18.70 60.92
C PHE A 6 31.25 -19.13 61.14
N LEU A 7 30.97 -20.43 61.05
CA LEU A 7 29.62 -20.98 61.21
C LEU A 7 29.17 -21.20 62.66
N ARG A 8 30.09 -21.10 63.65
CA ARG A 8 29.73 -21.19 65.08
C ARG A 8 29.41 -19.83 65.73
N SER A 9 29.84 -18.70 65.17
CA SER A 9 29.57 -17.38 65.77
C SER A 9 28.22 -16.77 65.37
N ALA A 10 27.63 -17.21 64.25
CA ALA A 10 26.37 -16.65 63.73
C ALA A 10 25.10 -17.13 64.47
N ARG A 11 25.21 -18.06 65.43
CA ARG A 11 24.05 -18.66 66.12
C ARG A 11 23.68 -18.01 67.47
N ARG A 12 24.33 -16.91 67.86
CA ARG A 12 24.18 -16.34 69.22
C ARG A 12 23.67 -14.90 69.33
N TRP A 13 23.38 -14.21 68.22
CA TRP A 13 22.90 -12.83 68.28
C TRP A 13 21.76 -12.57 67.29
N MET A 14 20.55 -12.99 67.67
CA MET A 14 19.27 -12.38 67.26
C MET A 14 18.14 -12.98 68.10
N PRO A 15 17.49 -12.18 68.95
CA PRO A 15 16.03 -12.16 68.89
C PRO A 15 15.53 -10.72 68.68
N LEU A 16 14.30 -10.64 68.14
CA LEU A 16 13.46 -9.46 67.90
C LEU A 16 13.67 -8.68 66.60
N ALA A 17 12.72 -8.86 65.67
CA ALA A 17 11.92 -7.78 65.08
C ALA A 17 10.99 -8.36 63.98
N GLY A 18 9.98 -9.11 64.40
CA GLY A 18 8.93 -9.61 63.53
C GLY A 18 7.57 -9.12 64.01
N ALA A 19 7.15 -7.95 63.53
CA ALA A 19 5.77 -7.48 63.42
C ALA A 19 5.79 -6.03 62.94
N VAL A 20 5.18 -5.75 61.78
CA VAL A 20 4.55 -4.46 61.33
C VAL A 20 4.53 -4.29 59.79
N VAL A 21 5.25 -5.08 58.97
CA VAL A 21 5.28 -4.84 57.50
C VAL A 21 4.42 -5.80 56.65
N LEU A 22 3.65 -6.71 57.25
CA LEU A 22 2.74 -7.61 56.52
C LEU A 22 1.29 -7.24 56.82
N GLY A 23 0.72 -6.35 56.01
CA GLY A 23 -0.70 -5.97 56.14
C GLY A 23 -1.40 -5.49 54.87
N PHE A 24 -0.74 -5.42 53.70
CA PHE A 24 -1.37 -4.79 52.53
C PHE A 24 -1.35 -5.56 51.21
N PHE A 25 -0.91 -6.83 51.18
CA PHE A 25 -0.98 -7.63 49.96
C PHE A 25 -1.32 -9.09 50.28
N MET A 26 -2.61 -9.40 50.34
CA MET A 26 -3.13 -10.73 49.98
C MET A 26 -4.59 -10.59 49.57
N LEU A 27 -4.88 -10.85 48.30
CA LEU A 27 -6.13 -11.42 47.78
C LEU A 27 -5.96 -11.70 46.29
N ALA A 28 -5.58 -12.92 45.93
CA ALA A 28 -5.90 -13.59 44.67
C ALA A 28 -5.65 -15.12 44.84
N PRO A 29 -6.54 -16.00 44.33
CA PRO A 29 -6.52 -17.43 44.64
C PRO A 29 -5.62 -18.23 43.71
N ALA A 30 -5.14 -19.36 44.23
CA ALA A 30 -4.36 -20.37 43.53
C ALA A 30 -5.22 -21.23 42.59
N VAL A 31 -4.67 -21.61 41.44
CA VAL A 31 -5.15 -22.69 40.58
C VAL A 31 -4.01 -23.67 40.39
N ASP A 32 -4.31 -24.94 40.66
CA ASP A 32 -3.39 -26.08 40.65
C ASP A 32 -2.83 -26.39 39.25
N ALA A 33 -1.54 -26.76 39.21
CA ALA A 33 -0.89 -27.35 38.05
C ALA A 33 -0.47 -28.78 38.39
N GLU A 34 -1.16 -29.76 37.81
CA GLU A 34 -0.78 -31.17 37.86
C GLU A 34 0.32 -31.46 36.82
N THR A 35 1.48 -31.88 37.33
CA THR A 35 2.55 -32.53 36.59
C THR A 35 2.30 -34.04 36.52
N ILE A 36 2.38 -34.63 35.32
CA ILE A 36 2.71 -36.05 35.15
C ILE A 36 3.87 -36.18 34.18
N SER A 37 4.92 -36.84 34.63
CA SER A 37 6.13 -37.16 33.87
C SER A 37 6.32 -38.68 33.82
N ALA A 38 6.83 -39.13 32.66
CA ALA A 38 7.67 -40.31 32.41
C ALA A 38 7.07 -41.73 32.39
N SER A 39 7.37 -42.47 31.30
CA SER A 39 8.13 -43.75 31.36
C SER A 39 8.47 -44.28 29.96
N GLU A 40 9.71 -44.74 29.81
CA GLU A 40 10.31 -45.49 28.69
C GLU A 40 9.87 -46.98 28.63
N ALA A 41 10.08 -47.62 27.47
CA ALA A 41 10.59 -49.00 27.21
C ALA A 41 10.14 -49.45 25.79
N SER A 42 11.04 -49.65 24.81
CA SER A 42 11.78 -50.88 24.45
C SER A 42 10.93 -52.11 24.12
N GLU A 43 10.89 -52.55 22.84
CA GLU A 43 11.35 -53.88 22.38
C GLU A 43 11.04 -54.17 20.88
N ALA A 44 11.77 -55.15 20.36
CA ALA A 44 12.05 -55.50 18.96
C ALA A 44 11.02 -56.38 18.24
N SER A 45 11.14 -56.47 16.89
CA SER A 45 11.43 -57.73 16.14
C SER A 45 10.68 -57.93 14.80
N ALA A 46 11.46 -58.33 13.77
CA ALA A 46 11.17 -59.27 12.66
C ALA A 46 10.10 -58.91 11.59
N ALA A 47 10.19 -59.27 10.29
CA ALA A 47 11.19 -59.96 9.47
C ALA A 47 10.77 -59.98 7.97
N SER A 48 11.76 -60.31 7.10
CA SER A 48 11.66 -61.09 5.84
C SER A 48 11.14 -60.36 4.57
N ALA A 49 11.60 -60.61 3.32
CA ALA A 49 12.66 -61.47 2.76
C ALA A 49 12.83 -61.19 1.23
N ALA A 50 14.04 -61.49 0.72
CA ALA A 50 14.43 -62.03 -0.61
C ALA A 50 13.95 -61.34 -1.92
N GLY A 51 14.73 -61.16 -3.00
CA GLY A 51 16.01 -61.72 -3.44
C GLY A 51 15.90 -62.13 -4.93
N ALA A 52 16.89 -61.79 -5.79
CA ALA A 52 17.42 -62.59 -6.93
C ALA A 52 18.12 -61.77 -8.05
N SER A 53 19.46 -61.82 -8.02
CA SER A 53 20.48 -62.04 -9.08
C SER A 53 20.17 -62.09 -10.60
N ALA A 54 20.89 -61.24 -11.37
CA ALA A 54 21.87 -61.44 -12.50
C ALA A 54 21.55 -62.35 -13.74
N PRO A 55 22.37 -62.44 -14.85
CA PRO A 55 23.64 -61.77 -15.25
C PRO A 55 23.85 -61.45 -16.80
N GLN A 56 25.06 -60.93 -17.15
CA GLN A 56 25.86 -61.07 -18.44
C GLN A 56 25.39 -60.36 -19.74
N ALA A 57 26.20 -59.93 -20.74
CA ALA A 57 27.63 -59.86 -21.09
C ALA A 57 27.76 -58.87 -22.31
N ALA A 58 28.72 -57.95 -22.38
CA ALA A 58 30.07 -57.97 -23.01
C ALA A 58 30.15 -57.87 -24.56
N SER A 59 31.10 -57.04 -24.99
CA SER A 59 31.34 -56.39 -26.28
C SER A 59 32.34 -57.11 -27.21
N ALA A 60 32.52 -56.63 -28.45
CA ALA A 60 33.74 -56.75 -29.27
C ALA A 60 33.78 -55.64 -30.36
N THR A 61 34.76 -54.71 -30.35
CA THR A 61 35.99 -54.58 -31.21
C THR A 61 35.67 -54.12 -32.66
N GLU A 62 36.32 -53.17 -33.36
CA GLU A 62 37.75 -52.95 -33.66
C GLU A 62 37.94 -51.65 -34.54
N ALA A 63 39.17 -51.11 -34.67
CA ALA A 63 39.58 -49.83 -35.32
C ALA A 63 39.92 -49.99 -36.85
N PRO A 64 40.69 -49.12 -37.61
CA PRO A 64 41.24 -47.75 -37.42
C PRO A 64 41.30 -46.80 -38.70
N ALA A 65 41.87 -45.59 -38.53
CA ALA A 65 42.84 -44.84 -39.39
C ALA A 65 42.49 -43.94 -40.64
N VAL A 66 42.86 -42.64 -40.51
CA VAL A 66 43.74 -41.74 -41.34
C VAL A 66 43.42 -41.40 -42.82
N SER A 67 43.27 -40.10 -43.16
CA SER A 67 44.17 -39.28 -44.05
C SER A 67 43.59 -37.90 -44.49
N ALA A 68 44.46 -36.88 -44.51
CA ALA A 68 44.36 -35.58 -45.21
C ALA A 68 45.23 -35.65 -46.52
N PRO A 69 45.41 -34.64 -47.43
CA PRO A 69 45.31 -33.17 -47.26
C PRO A 69 44.92 -32.31 -48.51
N THR A 70 45.04 -30.97 -48.33
CA THR A 70 45.54 -29.92 -49.27
C THR A 70 44.63 -28.99 -50.12
N SER A 71 44.92 -27.69 -49.93
CA SER A 71 44.99 -26.53 -50.86
C SER A 71 43.76 -25.73 -51.32
N GLN A 72 43.79 -24.45 -50.91
CA GLN A 72 43.10 -23.20 -51.31
C GLN A 72 43.42 -22.72 -52.77
N PRO A 73 42.94 -21.56 -53.31
CA PRO A 73 41.75 -20.71 -53.05
C PRO A 73 41.06 -20.06 -54.33
N VAL A 74 40.00 -19.27 -54.07
CA VAL A 74 39.40 -18.12 -54.82
C VAL A 74 38.43 -18.36 -55.99
N ALA A 75 37.14 -18.03 -55.75
CA ALA A 75 36.36 -16.96 -56.41
C ALA A 75 34.85 -17.30 -56.40
N VAL A 76 34.04 -16.60 -55.60
CA VAL A 76 32.57 -16.71 -55.67
C VAL A 76 31.95 -15.32 -55.82
N LYS A 77 31.07 -15.21 -56.82
CA LYS A 77 30.29 -14.02 -57.18
C LYS A 77 28.80 -14.32 -56.90
N GLY A 78 28.24 -13.61 -55.92
CA GLY A 78 26.87 -13.07 -55.88
C GLY A 78 25.62 -13.97 -55.72
N ALA A 79 24.95 -13.86 -54.55
CA ALA A 79 23.51 -13.59 -54.31
C ALA A 79 23.01 -14.21 -52.97
N PRO A 80 21.90 -13.76 -52.35
CA PRO A 80 21.52 -12.41 -51.95
C PRO A 80 21.49 -12.26 -50.40
N THR A 81 21.83 -11.08 -49.91
CA THR A 81 21.79 -10.72 -48.49
C THR A 81 20.35 -10.37 -48.09
N GLN A 82 19.70 -11.19 -47.25
CA GLN A 82 18.47 -10.78 -46.59
C GLN A 82 18.85 -9.87 -45.40
N ALA A 83 18.46 -8.60 -45.48
CA ALA A 83 18.73 -7.62 -44.44
C ALA A 83 17.97 -8.01 -43.16
N VAL A 84 18.72 -8.18 -42.06
CA VAL A 84 18.18 -8.28 -40.71
C VAL A 84 17.71 -6.89 -40.32
N ALA A 85 16.40 -6.71 -40.16
CA ALA A 85 15.78 -5.45 -39.78
C ALA A 85 16.28 -4.98 -38.39
N ALA A 86 16.49 -3.67 -38.27
CA ALA A 86 16.81 -2.99 -37.02
C ALA A 86 15.70 -3.22 -35.96
N PRO A 87 16.03 -3.17 -34.66
CA PRO A 87 15.07 -3.39 -33.60
C PRO A 87 14.01 -2.28 -33.62
N VAL A 88 12.77 -2.69 -33.84
CA VAL A 88 11.59 -1.86 -33.65
C VAL A 88 11.58 -1.41 -32.18
N GLU A 89 11.35 -0.11 -31.96
CA GLU A 89 11.16 0.49 -30.64
C GLU A 89 10.21 -0.38 -29.80
N ALA A 90 10.64 -0.73 -28.59
CA ALA A 90 9.84 -1.47 -27.64
C ALA A 90 8.56 -0.68 -27.35
N SER A 91 7.46 -1.08 -28.00
CA SER A 91 6.13 -0.64 -27.62
C SER A 91 5.92 -1.11 -26.17
N THR A 92 5.78 -0.15 -25.26
CA THR A 92 5.26 -0.39 -23.92
C THR A 92 3.99 -1.23 -24.05
N GLY A 93 4.07 -2.51 -23.67
CA GLY A 93 2.97 -3.46 -23.81
C GLY A 93 1.76 -2.94 -23.06
N LYS A 94 0.72 -2.54 -23.81
CA LYS A 94 -0.63 -2.56 -23.27
C LYS A 94 -0.95 -4.02 -23.04
N PHE A 95 -1.08 -4.44 -21.78
CA PHE A 95 -1.63 -5.74 -21.43
C PHE A 95 -3.08 -5.77 -21.94
N SER A 96 -3.30 -6.33 -23.13
CA SER A 96 -4.63 -6.68 -23.59
C SER A 96 -5.05 -7.93 -22.83
N ARG A 97 -6.20 -7.85 -22.13
CA ARG A 97 -6.86 -9.01 -21.51
C ARG A 97 -7.02 -10.11 -22.57
N MET A 98 -6.76 -11.37 -22.21
CA MET A 98 -7.03 -12.47 -23.12
C MET A 98 -8.55 -12.52 -23.37
N ALA A 99 -8.97 -12.67 -24.62
CA ALA A 99 -10.36 -12.98 -24.93
C ALA A 99 -10.58 -14.50 -24.74
N PRO A 100 -11.82 -14.97 -24.49
CA PRO A 100 -12.09 -16.40 -24.42
C PRO A 100 -11.54 -17.10 -25.67
N PRO A 101 -10.68 -18.12 -25.53
CA PRO A 101 -10.11 -18.78 -26.70
C PRO A 101 -11.22 -19.48 -27.48
N ILE A 102 -11.11 -19.51 -28.80
CA ILE A 102 -12.05 -20.26 -29.64
C ILE A 102 -11.60 -21.72 -29.60
N GLY A 103 -12.49 -22.60 -29.13
CA GLY A 103 -12.26 -24.04 -29.11
C GLY A 103 -12.22 -24.63 -30.52
N SER A 104 -11.76 -25.87 -30.63
CA SER A 104 -11.77 -26.64 -31.87
C SER A 104 -13.18 -26.87 -32.47
N ASP A 105 -14.24 -26.61 -31.69
CA ASP A 105 -15.64 -26.60 -32.11
C ASP A 105 -16.10 -25.25 -32.74
N GLY A 106 -15.21 -24.26 -32.78
CA GLY A 106 -15.48 -22.92 -33.31
C GLY A 106 -16.27 -22.01 -32.37
N GLN A 107 -16.49 -22.42 -31.11
CA GLN A 107 -17.18 -21.61 -30.10
C GLN A 107 -16.21 -21.03 -29.07
N PRO A 108 -16.54 -19.89 -28.41
CA PRO A 108 -15.77 -19.38 -27.29
C PRO A 108 -15.77 -20.39 -26.14
N MET A 109 -14.58 -20.80 -25.69
CA MET A 109 -14.40 -21.76 -24.60
C MET A 109 -14.88 -21.16 -23.27
N THR A 110 -15.72 -21.89 -22.54
CA THR A 110 -16.14 -21.49 -21.18
C THR A 110 -15.07 -21.83 -20.13
N PRO A 111 -15.05 -21.15 -18.97
CA PRO A 111 -14.15 -21.51 -17.86
C PRO A 111 -14.28 -22.97 -17.42
N GLU A 112 -15.49 -23.54 -17.43
CA GLU A 112 -15.73 -24.95 -17.06
C GLU A 112 -15.15 -25.91 -18.11
N GLN A 113 -15.30 -25.56 -19.39
CA GLN A 113 -14.70 -26.33 -20.48
C GLN A 113 -13.17 -26.30 -20.39
N ALA A 114 -12.58 -25.12 -20.13
CA ALA A 114 -11.14 -24.98 -19.94
C ALA A 114 -10.63 -25.81 -18.75
N TRP A 115 -11.31 -25.71 -17.61
CA TRP A 115 -11.00 -26.50 -16.41
C TRP A 115 -11.10 -28.01 -16.69
N HIS A 116 -12.11 -28.46 -17.41
CA HIS A 116 -12.28 -29.86 -17.80
C HIS A 116 -11.20 -30.33 -18.78
N ILE A 117 -10.86 -29.53 -19.81
CA ILE A 117 -9.79 -29.82 -20.76
C ILE A 117 -8.48 -30.03 -20.02
N VAL A 118 -8.10 -29.08 -19.17
CA VAL A 118 -6.86 -29.17 -18.38
C VAL A 118 -6.89 -30.39 -17.47
N ASN A 119 -8.00 -30.64 -16.76
CA ASN A 119 -8.05 -31.71 -15.76
C ASN A 119 -8.18 -33.13 -16.31
N THR A 120 -8.58 -33.28 -17.56
CA THR A 120 -8.55 -34.58 -18.25
C THR A 120 -7.16 -34.96 -18.77
N VAL A 121 -6.20 -34.02 -18.80
CA VAL A 121 -4.81 -34.33 -19.13
C VAL A 121 -4.22 -35.26 -18.09
N GLN A 122 -3.88 -36.48 -18.53
CA GLN A 122 -3.18 -37.44 -17.70
C GLN A 122 -1.71 -37.03 -17.56
N VAL A 123 -1.27 -36.91 -16.31
CA VAL A 123 0.14 -36.70 -15.97
C VAL A 123 0.87 -37.97 -16.34
N LYS A 124 1.83 -37.87 -17.27
CA LYS A 124 2.67 -39.03 -17.60
C LYS A 124 3.46 -39.41 -16.34
N PRO A 125 3.45 -40.69 -15.91
CA PRO A 125 4.20 -41.10 -14.73
C PRO A 125 5.68 -40.79 -14.95
N GLU A 126 6.25 -40.14 -13.94
CA GLU A 126 7.66 -39.77 -13.91
C GLU A 126 8.51 -41.06 -13.97
N PRO A 127 9.49 -41.17 -14.87
CA PRO A 127 10.43 -42.29 -14.82
C PRO A 127 11.20 -42.22 -13.50
N THR A 128 11.02 -43.23 -12.65
CA THR A 128 11.62 -43.28 -11.33
C THR A 128 13.15 -43.40 -11.39
N SER A 129 13.80 -42.51 -10.62
CA SER A 129 15.07 -42.67 -9.87
C SER A 129 16.45 -42.54 -10.56
N GLY A 130 17.24 -41.61 -10.02
CA GLY A 130 18.71 -41.54 -10.01
C GLY A 130 19.19 -40.27 -9.27
N PRO A 131 20.29 -40.30 -8.49
CA PRO A 131 20.74 -39.14 -7.71
C PRO A 131 21.08 -37.95 -8.61
N ALA A 132 20.63 -36.77 -8.19
CA ALA A 132 20.85 -35.51 -8.89
C ALA A 132 22.33 -35.10 -8.86
N THR A 133 22.92 -34.89 -10.05
CA THR A 133 23.62 -33.67 -10.51
C THR A 133 24.52 -34.01 -11.69
N VAL A 134 24.09 -33.66 -12.91
CA VAL A 134 25.00 -33.50 -14.06
C VAL A 134 24.53 -32.32 -14.89
N LEU A 135 25.33 -31.25 -14.94
CA LEU A 135 25.22 -30.19 -15.95
C LEU A 135 25.35 -30.83 -17.34
N ILE A 136 24.58 -30.38 -18.33
CA ILE A 136 24.77 -30.79 -19.73
C ILE A 136 26.26 -30.63 -20.07
N SER A 137 26.96 -31.74 -20.32
CA SER A 137 28.34 -31.63 -20.75
C SER A 137 28.36 -31.21 -22.22
N ALA A 138 29.29 -30.31 -22.57
CA ALA A 138 29.51 -29.90 -23.95
C ALA A 138 29.76 -31.09 -24.87
N ASP A 139 30.29 -32.20 -24.32
CA ASP A 139 30.59 -33.41 -25.07
C ASP A 139 29.34 -34.17 -25.51
N VAL A 140 28.26 -34.21 -24.72
CA VAL A 140 27.00 -34.87 -25.15
C VAL A 140 26.37 -34.15 -26.35
N VAL A 141 26.41 -32.81 -26.34
CA VAL A 141 25.76 -32.00 -27.39
C VAL A 141 26.61 -31.92 -28.67
N ARG A 142 27.94 -32.09 -28.57
CA ARG A 142 28.85 -32.20 -29.72
C ARG A 142 28.56 -33.42 -30.59
N HIS A 143 28.06 -34.51 -30.03
CA HIS A 143 27.71 -35.75 -30.74
C HIS A 143 26.34 -35.71 -31.45
N LEU A 144 25.55 -34.64 -31.27
CA LEU A 144 24.32 -34.45 -32.03
C LEU A 144 24.60 -34.15 -33.51
N ALA A 145 23.73 -34.65 -34.38
CA ALA A 145 23.76 -34.34 -35.81
C ALA A 145 23.75 -32.82 -36.03
N PRO A 146 24.51 -32.29 -37.03
CA PRO A 146 24.57 -30.86 -37.30
C PRO A 146 23.19 -30.21 -37.47
N ALA A 147 22.25 -30.91 -38.13
CA ALA A 147 20.87 -30.46 -38.30
C ALA A 147 20.15 -30.25 -36.95
N THR A 148 20.31 -31.17 -36.00
CA THR A 148 19.72 -31.08 -34.65
C THR A 148 20.31 -29.91 -33.88
N ARG A 149 21.61 -29.65 -33.98
CA ARG A 149 22.26 -28.50 -33.34
C ARG A 149 21.70 -27.17 -33.85
N ARG A 150 21.50 -27.05 -35.17
CA ARG A 150 20.84 -25.88 -35.76
C ARG A 150 19.41 -25.72 -35.27
N ALA A 151 18.67 -26.82 -35.20
CA ALA A 151 17.28 -26.80 -34.75
C ALA A 151 17.16 -26.35 -33.28
N ILE A 152 18.05 -26.80 -32.40
CA ILE A 152 18.11 -26.38 -30.99
C ILE A 152 18.40 -24.88 -30.89
N GLN A 153 19.43 -24.40 -31.59
CA GLN A 153 19.80 -22.99 -31.57
C GLN A 153 18.68 -22.09 -32.12
N GLN A 154 18.04 -22.48 -33.24
CA GLN A 154 16.90 -21.76 -33.80
C GLN A 154 15.69 -21.76 -32.87
N ALA A 155 15.43 -22.86 -32.17
CA ALA A 155 14.36 -22.95 -31.19
C ALA A 155 14.60 -22.01 -30.00
N LEU A 156 15.80 -22.03 -29.41
CA LEU A 156 16.17 -21.13 -28.33
C LEU A 156 16.13 -19.65 -28.76
N LEU A 157 16.54 -19.35 -29.98
CA LEU A 157 16.45 -18.01 -30.56
C LEU A 157 14.99 -17.53 -30.65
N ILE A 158 14.08 -18.39 -31.07
CA ILE A 158 12.65 -18.03 -31.17
C ILE A 158 12.07 -17.74 -29.77
N ILE A 159 12.46 -18.54 -28.77
CA ILE A 159 11.98 -18.41 -27.40
C ILE A 159 12.52 -17.14 -26.74
N TYR A 160 13.84 -16.88 -26.82
CA TYR A 160 14.52 -15.86 -26.01
C TYR A 160 14.99 -14.62 -26.79
N SER A 161 14.65 -14.47 -28.07
CA SER A 161 15.08 -13.32 -28.91
C SER A 161 14.75 -11.94 -28.34
N GLU A 162 13.69 -11.83 -27.54
CA GLU A 162 13.22 -10.58 -26.91
C GLU A 162 13.67 -10.45 -25.44
N ASP A 163 14.39 -11.44 -24.91
CA ASP A 163 14.84 -11.43 -23.53
C ASP A 163 15.95 -10.37 -23.33
N PRO A 164 15.88 -9.51 -22.28
CA PRO A 164 16.90 -8.52 -22.01
C PRO A 164 18.32 -9.08 -21.91
N ALA A 165 18.48 -10.28 -21.34
CA ALA A 165 19.78 -10.94 -21.24
C ALA A 165 20.27 -11.46 -22.60
N TYR A 166 19.37 -11.86 -23.50
CA TYR A 166 19.73 -12.20 -24.88
C TYR A 166 20.16 -10.95 -25.65
N LEU A 167 19.41 -9.86 -25.54
CA LEU A 167 19.74 -8.58 -26.18
C LEU A 167 21.08 -8.01 -25.68
N GLN A 168 21.40 -8.19 -24.40
CA GLN A 168 22.71 -7.85 -23.85
C GLN A 168 23.82 -8.74 -24.43
N ALA A 169 23.64 -10.07 -24.43
CA ALA A 169 24.61 -11.01 -24.99
C ALA A 169 24.83 -10.81 -26.51
N TYR A 170 23.80 -10.37 -27.23
CA TYR A 170 23.87 -10.04 -28.66
C TYR A 170 24.78 -8.84 -28.91
N ARG A 171 24.73 -7.81 -28.05
CA ARG A 171 25.61 -6.63 -28.12
C ARG A 171 27.08 -6.99 -27.88
N GLU A 172 27.34 -8.01 -27.07
CA GLU A 172 28.70 -8.42 -26.68
C GLU A 172 29.35 -9.42 -27.65
N SER A 173 28.57 -10.27 -28.34
CA SER A 173 29.11 -11.41 -29.12
C SER A 173 28.73 -11.44 -30.61
N THR A 174 27.97 -10.48 -31.11
CA THR A 174 27.51 -10.30 -32.52
C THR A 174 26.71 -11.45 -33.17
N ARG A 175 26.76 -12.70 -32.68
CA ARG A 175 25.99 -13.87 -33.20
C ARG A 175 25.66 -14.95 -32.14
N PRO A 176 25.05 -14.64 -30.97
CA PRO A 176 24.65 -15.67 -30.02
C PRO A 176 23.50 -16.53 -30.59
N LEU A 177 23.62 -17.86 -30.46
CA LEU A 177 22.62 -18.86 -30.89
C LEU A 177 22.38 -18.95 -32.41
N SER A 178 23.35 -18.56 -33.25
CA SER A 178 23.22 -18.63 -34.72
C SER A 178 24.48 -19.10 -35.44
N ASP A 179 25.47 -19.61 -34.70
CA ASP A 179 26.80 -19.97 -35.19
C ASP A 179 26.94 -21.47 -35.52
N ASN A 180 25.89 -22.27 -35.31
CA ASN A 180 25.88 -23.74 -35.44
C ASN A 180 26.86 -24.46 -34.50
N LEU A 181 27.41 -23.76 -33.51
CA LEU A 181 28.33 -24.27 -32.50
C LEU A 181 27.61 -24.33 -31.15
N VAL A 182 27.36 -25.53 -30.66
CA VAL A 182 26.84 -25.68 -29.29
C VAL A 182 28.01 -25.54 -28.31
N GLY A 183 28.28 -24.28 -27.94
CA GLY A 183 29.26 -23.88 -26.93
C GLY A 183 28.61 -23.47 -25.59
N PRO A 184 29.38 -22.86 -24.68
CA PRO A 184 28.91 -22.43 -23.35
C PRO A 184 27.66 -21.56 -23.39
N ILE A 185 27.53 -20.70 -24.42
CA ILE A 185 26.37 -19.82 -24.60
C ILE A 185 25.12 -20.64 -24.93
N THR A 186 25.17 -21.56 -25.89
CA THR A 186 24.00 -22.41 -26.19
C THR A 186 23.63 -23.29 -25.00
N LEU A 187 24.62 -23.79 -24.25
CA LEU A 187 24.39 -24.58 -23.03
C LEU A 187 23.74 -23.76 -21.92
N SER A 188 24.13 -22.49 -21.71
CA SER A 188 23.52 -21.64 -20.70
C SER A 188 22.04 -21.37 -20.99
N TRP A 189 21.69 -21.11 -22.25
CA TRP A 189 20.30 -20.90 -22.67
C TRP A 189 19.47 -22.18 -22.60
N LEU A 190 20.06 -23.33 -22.90
CA LEU A 190 19.42 -24.62 -22.77
C LEU A 190 19.18 -25.02 -21.32
N ASN A 191 20.14 -24.76 -20.43
CA ASN A 191 19.97 -24.93 -18.99
C ASN A 191 18.90 -24.00 -18.44
N ARG A 192 18.86 -22.76 -18.90
CA ARG A 192 17.80 -21.80 -18.55
C ARG A 192 16.42 -22.33 -18.96
N PHE A 193 16.27 -22.83 -20.17
CA PHE A 193 15.03 -23.45 -20.62
C PHE A 193 14.62 -24.62 -19.71
N TRP A 194 15.51 -25.53 -19.35
CA TRP A 194 15.13 -26.62 -18.45
C TRP A 194 14.75 -26.18 -17.04
N LEU A 195 15.42 -25.14 -16.53
CA LEU A 195 15.07 -24.54 -15.25
C LEU A 195 13.68 -23.88 -15.28
N ASP A 196 13.41 -23.08 -16.31
CA ASP A 196 12.17 -22.30 -16.48
C ASP A 196 10.92 -23.20 -16.60
N PHE A 197 11.10 -24.42 -17.10
CA PHE A 197 10.01 -25.39 -17.32
C PHE A 197 10.10 -26.63 -16.42
N LYS A 198 10.91 -26.58 -15.34
CA LYS A 198 11.10 -27.65 -14.35
C LYS A 198 11.33 -29.03 -14.97
N MET A 199 12.01 -29.09 -16.12
CA MET A 199 12.43 -30.36 -16.68
C MET A 199 13.48 -30.93 -15.74
N GLN A 200 13.23 -32.10 -15.14
CA GLN A 200 14.27 -32.78 -14.38
C GLN A 200 15.50 -32.93 -15.29
N PRO A 201 16.72 -32.56 -14.84
CA PRO A 201 17.94 -32.85 -15.57
C PRO A 201 18.19 -34.35 -15.49
N VAL A 202 17.47 -35.12 -16.29
CA VAL A 202 17.86 -36.49 -16.62
C VAL A 202 19.27 -36.38 -17.16
N GLY A 203 20.22 -37.06 -16.53
CA GLY A 203 21.60 -37.08 -17.00
C GLY A 203 21.62 -37.30 -18.52
N ASN A 204 22.32 -36.42 -19.22
CA ASN A 204 22.38 -36.28 -20.69
C ASN A 204 21.10 -35.75 -21.37
N LEU A 205 21.33 -34.89 -22.37
CA LEU A 205 20.33 -34.39 -23.30
C LEU A 205 19.59 -35.54 -24.00
N THR A 206 18.38 -35.88 -23.52
CA THR A 206 17.57 -36.95 -24.11
C THR A 206 16.89 -36.49 -25.40
N SER A 207 16.60 -37.42 -26.32
CA SER A 207 15.80 -37.12 -27.51
C SER A 207 14.44 -36.52 -27.16
N ALA A 208 13.84 -36.95 -26.04
CA ALA A 208 12.59 -36.40 -25.51
C ALA A 208 12.71 -34.93 -25.08
N SER A 209 13.79 -34.54 -24.40
CA SER A 209 14.02 -33.14 -23.98
C SER A 209 14.22 -32.20 -25.18
N VAL A 210 14.93 -32.66 -26.21
CA VAL A 210 15.11 -31.91 -27.47
C VAL A 210 13.79 -31.81 -28.21
N GLN A 211 13.02 -32.90 -28.30
CA GLN A 211 11.71 -32.87 -28.94
C GLN A 211 10.74 -31.93 -28.23
N ALA A 212 10.76 -31.88 -26.89
CA ALA A 212 9.95 -30.95 -26.12
C ALA A 212 10.33 -29.48 -26.40
N LEU A 213 11.63 -29.15 -26.42
CA LEU A 213 12.11 -27.83 -26.81
C LEU A 213 11.67 -27.44 -28.23
N LEU A 214 11.83 -28.35 -29.20
CA LEU A 214 11.46 -28.09 -30.60
C LEU A 214 9.95 -27.93 -30.76
N LYS A 215 9.15 -28.75 -30.04
CA LYS A 215 7.69 -28.63 -30.03
C LYS A 215 7.26 -27.29 -29.41
N PHE A 216 7.82 -26.92 -28.26
CA PHE A 216 7.55 -25.64 -27.61
C PHE A 216 7.86 -24.45 -28.54
N ALA A 217 9.03 -24.46 -29.19
CA ALA A 217 9.39 -23.42 -30.16
C ALA A 217 8.46 -23.40 -31.38
N SER A 218 7.90 -24.54 -31.79
CA SER A 218 6.91 -24.59 -32.87
C SER A 218 5.57 -23.97 -32.45
N ILE A 219 5.14 -24.18 -31.19
CA ILE A 219 3.93 -23.57 -30.62
C ILE A 219 4.09 -22.06 -30.55
N VAL A 220 5.20 -21.58 -29.98
CA VAL A 220 5.51 -20.13 -29.89
C VAL A 220 5.56 -19.47 -31.27
N ARG A 221 6.03 -20.19 -32.29
CA ARG A 221 6.05 -19.70 -33.67
C ARG A 221 4.65 -19.65 -34.28
N ALA A 222 3.80 -20.64 -34.01
CA ALA A 222 2.44 -20.72 -34.52
C ALA A 222 1.51 -19.71 -33.85
N HIS A 223 1.75 -19.42 -32.56
CA HIS A 223 0.94 -18.51 -31.74
C HIS A 223 1.83 -17.44 -31.08
N PRO A 224 2.31 -16.43 -31.86
CA PRO A 224 3.18 -15.38 -31.33
C PRO A 224 2.57 -14.63 -30.14
N GLN A 225 1.25 -14.51 -30.09
CA GLN A 225 0.51 -13.87 -29.00
C GLN A 225 0.64 -14.60 -27.66
N TRP A 226 0.93 -15.90 -27.64
CA TRP A 226 1.12 -16.67 -26.40
C TRP A 226 2.56 -16.61 -25.88
N LYS A 227 3.51 -16.13 -26.69
CA LYS A 227 4.93 -16.13 -26.35
C LYS A 227 5.22 -15.45 -25.02
N ALA A 228 4.63 -14.28 -24.79
CA ALA A 228 4.86 -13.50 -23.59
C ALA A 228 4.46 -14.25 -22.32
N ASP A 229 3.27 -14.86 -22.29
CA ASP A 229 2.79 -15.63 -21.14
C ASP A 229 3.50 -16.99 -21.02
N LEU A 230 3.69 -17.73 -22.12
CA LEU A 230 4.32 -19.06 -22.10
C LEU A 230 5.79 -19.04 -21.69
N VAL A 231 6.54 -18.01 -22.07
CA VAL A 231 7.95 -17.82 -21.69
C VAL A 231 8.07 -17.03 -20.38
N GLY A 232 7.01 -16.32 -19.98
CA GLY A 232 6.98 -15.51 -18.76
C GLY A 232 7.23 -16.31 -17.49
N ALA A 233 7.93 -15.68 -16.53
CA ALA A 233 8.15 -16.25 -15.21
C ALA A 233 6.87 -16.32 -14.38
N ASP A 234 5.90 -15.45 -14.65
CA ASP A 234 4.67 -15.33 -13.87
C ASP A 234 3.74 -16.54 -14.07
N LEU A 235 3.64 -17.07 -15.30
CA LEU A 235 2.96 -18.34 -15.55
C LEU A 235 3.65 -19.49 -14.79
N GLY A 236 4.98 -19.51 -14.74
CA GLY A 236 5.71 -20.53 -13.98
C GLY A 236 5.42 -20.47 -12.47
N LYS A 237 5.40 -19.26 -11.89
CA LYS A 237 5.05 -19.07 -10.47
C LYS A 237 3.60 -19.46 -10.18
N TRP A 238 2.68 -19.15 -11.09
CA TRP A 238 1.29 -19.58 -11.00
C TRP A 238 1.18 -21.10 -10.97
N ILE A 239 1.89 -21.79 -11.87
CA ILE A 239 1.94 -23.26 -11.89
C ILE A 239 2.57 -23.83 -10.61
N ASP A 240 3.62 -23.18 -10.07
CA ASP A 240 4.32 -23.60 -8.85
C ASP A 240 3.45 -23.49 -7.58
N GLY A 241 2.30 -22.80 -7.64
CA GLY A 241 1.35 -22.69 -6.52
C GLY A 241 0.42 -23.91 -6.34
N PHE A 242 0.36 -24.81 -7.32
CA PHE A 242 -0.51 -26.00 -7.27
C PHE A 242 0.17 -27.18 -6.53
N ASP A 243 -0.62 -28.21 -6.20
CA ASP A 243 -0.06 -29.44 -5.64
C ASP A 243 0.90 -30.14 -6.64
N ALA A 244 1.75 -31.04 -6.17
CA ALA A 244 2.78 -31.65 -7.03
C ALA A 244 2.22 -32.35 -8.29
N LYS A 245 0.99 -32.87 -8.23
CA LYS A 245 0.35 -33.58 -9.35
C LYS A 245 -0.20 -32.59 -10.37
N GLU A 246 -0.86 -31.54 -9.91
CA GLU A 246 -1.38 -30.44 -10.73
C GLU A 246 -0.24 -29.61 -11.32
N GLN A 247 0.81 -29.32 -10.54
CA GLN A 247 2.03 -28.67 -11.02
C GLN A 247 2.63 -29.45 -12.20
N ALA A 248 2.82 -30.77 -12.07
CA ALA A 248 3.33 -31.62 -13.14
C ALA A 248 2.43 -31.60 -14.39
N ARG A 249 1.11 -31.63 -14.20
CA ARG A 249 0.11 -31.50 -15.28
C ARG A 249 0.28 -30.19 -16.03
N TYR A 250 0.31 -29.06 -15.33
CA TYR A 250 0.39 -27.75 -15.94
C TYR A 250 1.73 -27.51 -16.64
N TYR A 251 2.85 -27.95 -16.08
CA TYR A 251 4.14 -27.91 -16.80
C TYR A 251 4.13 -28.80 -18.04
N GLN A 252 3.49 -29.97 -18.00
CA GLN A 252 3.33 -30.83 -19.17
C GLN A 252 2.52 -30.13 -20.28
N ILE A 253 1.42 -29.46 -19.92
CA ILE A 253 0.60 -28.66 -20.85
C ILE A 253 1.41 -27.49 -21.42
N ARG A 254 2.07 -26.70 -20.55
CA ARG A 254 2.89 -25.56 -20.95
C ARG A 254 3.99 -25.93 -21.94
N LEU A 255 4.63 -27.09 -21.75
CA LEU A 255 5.72 -27.57 -22.58
C LEU A 255 5.28 -28.20 -23.90
N ALA A 256 4.22 -29.00 -23.86
CA ALA A 256 3.91 -29.92 -24.93
C ALA A 256 2.41 -30.24 -25.06
N GLY A 257 1.53 -29.41 -24.51
CA GLY A 257 0.10 -29.53 -24.70
C GLY A 257 -0.33 -29.39 -26.17
N THR A 258 -1.59 -29.71 -26.43
CA THR A 258 -2.27 -29.32 -27.67
C THR A 258 -2.62 -27.83 -27.64
N ASP A 259 -2.98 -27.25 -28.79
CA ASP A 259 -3.40 -25.84 -28.87
C ASP A 259 -4.60 -25.57 -27.95
N ASP A 260 -5.56 -26.49 -27.86
CA ASP A 260 -6.71 -26.40 -26.96
C ASP A 260 -6.31 -26.49 -25.47
N GLU A 261 -5.38 -27.40 -25.12
CA GLU A 261 -4.87 -27.53 -23.75
C GLU A 261 -4.10 -26.30 -23.30
N ILE A 262 -3.25 -25.76 -24.19
CA ILE A 262 -2.47 -24.55 -23.92
C ILE A 262 -3.38 -23.33 -23.83
N ALA A 263 -4.33 -23.18 -24.76
CA ALA A 263 -5.30 -22.11 -24.72
C ALA A 263 -6.17 -22.17 -23.46
N ALA A 264 -6.61 -23.37 -23.05
CA ALA A 264 -7.36 -23.59 -21.81
C ALA A 264 -6.54 -23.24 -20.57
N MET A 265 -5.27 -23.67 -20.49
CA MET A 265 -4.37 -23.33 -19.39
C MET A 265 -4.12 -21.82 -19.32
N LEU A 266 -3.79 -21.19 -20.45
CA LEU A 266 -3.59 -19.74 -20.51
C LEU A 266 -4.88 -19.02 -20.10
N TRP A 267 -6.05 -19.49 -20.54
CA TRP A 267 -7.33 -18.93 -20.14
C TRP A 267 -7.57 -19.01 -18.62
N LEU A 268 -7.31 -20.16 -17.99
CA LEU A 268 -7.39 -20.30 -16.52
C LEU A 268 -6.38 -19.41 -15.80
N TYR A 269 -5.14 -19.32 -16.32
CA TYR A 269 -4.12 -18.42 -15.81
C TYR A 269 -4.56 -16.95 -15.90
N HIS A 270 -5.17 -16.53 -17.01
CA HIS A 270 -5.70 -15.17 -17.16
C HIS A 270 -6.99 -14.95 -16.34
N LEU A 271 -7.81 -15.97 -16.11
CA LEU A 271 -8.94 -15.91 -15.18
C LEU A 271 -8.48 -15.61 -13.75
N ASP A 272 -7.51 -16.38 -13.28
CA ASP A 272 -6.98 -16.26 -11.93
C ASP A 272 -6.10 -15.01 -11.75
N THR A 273 -5.27 -14.70 -12.77
CA THR A 273 -4.33 -13.60 -12.68
C THR A 273 -4.90 -12.29 -13.22
N ASP A 274 -5.58 -12.19 -14.37
CA ASP A 274 -5.99 -10.87 -14.93
C ASP A 274 -6.97 -10.11 -14.04
N GLY A 275 -7.87 -10.81 -13.32
CA GLY A 275 -8.76 -10.19 -12.33
C GLY A 275 -8.02 -9.65 -11.10
N ASN A 276 -6.86 -10.23 -10.82
CA ASN A 276 -5.93 -9.85 -9.75
C ASN A 276 -4.74 -9.01 -10.28
N ARG A 277 -4.56 -8.89 -11.60
CA ARG A 277 -3.42 -8.23 -12.23
C ARG A 277 -3.53 -6.75 -11.96
N ASN A 278 -2.41 -6.24 -11.49
CA ASN A 278 -2.25 -4.93 -10.90
C ASN A 278 -2.96 -3.86 -11.72
N ALA A 279 -4.00 -3.23 -11.15
CA ALA A 279 -4.52 -2.01 -11.73
C ALA A 279 -3.33 -1.06 -11.90
N GLY A 280 -3.10 -0.56 -13.12
CA GLY A 280 -2.05 0.43 -13.36
C GLY A 280 -2.21 1.60 -12.38
N PRO A 281 -1.15 2.37 -12.11
CA PRO A 281 -1.27 3.59 -11.32
C PRO A 281 -2.37 4.47 -11.92
N ASP A 282 -3.15 5.14 -11.06
CA ASP A 282 -4.33 5.92 -11.43
C ASP A 282 -4.11 6.68 -12.75
N PRO A 283 -4.92 6.42 -13.80
CA PRO A 283 -4.67 6.98 -15.14
C PRO A 283 -4.69 8.51 -15.13
N ASP A 284 -5.48 9.09 -14.23
CA ASP A 284 -5.71 10.52 -14.13
C ASP A 284 -4.87 11.22 -13.05
N ARG A 285 -3.75 10.60 -12.64
CA ARG A 285 -2.75 11.21 -11.76
C ARG A 285 -2.22 12.52 -12.34
N ALA A 286 -2.09 13.51 -11.47
CA ALA A 286 -1.52 14.81 -11.77
C ALA A 286 -0.48 15.17 -10.71
N LEU A 287 0.66 15.70 -11.14
CA LEU A 287 1.71 16.16 -10.25
C LEU A 287 1.15 17.13 -9.21
N LEU A 288 1.59 16.98 -7.95
CA LEU A 288 1.16 17.77 -6.79
C LEU A 288 -0.33 17.69 -6.42
N THR A 289 -1.08 16.77 -7.06
CA THR A 289 -2.52 16.64 -6.85
C THR A 289 -2.86 15.33 -6.16
N ILE A 290 -3.58 15.44 -5.05
CA ILE A 290 -4.15 14.30 -4.33
C ILE A 290 -5.66 14.29 -4.57
N TYR A 291 -6.17 13.13 -4.98
CA TYR A 291 -7.60 12.89 -5.14
C TYR A 291 -8.12 12.07 -3.96
N ASN A 292 -9.42 12.19 -3.72
CA ASN A 292 -10.21 11.31 -2.87
C ASN A 292 -11.33 10.73 -3.72
N TYR A 293 -11.73 9.48 -3.47
CA TYR A 293 -12.84 8.84 -4.15
C TYR A 293 -13.92 8.51 -3.12
N THR A 294 -15.04 9.22 -3.19
CA THR A 294 -16.17 9.17 -2.23
C THR A 294 -17.49 9.30 -2.96
N LEU A 295 -18.49 8.53 -2.55
CA LEU A 295 -19.87 8.73 -2.98
C LEU A 295 -20.73 9.16 -1.78
N ASP A 296 -21.16 10.41 -1.74
CA ASP A 296 -22.07 10.89 -0.69
C ASP A 296 -23.54 10.68 -1.11
N ALA A 297 -24.48 10.84 -0.18
CA ALA A 297 -25.93 10.70 -0.47
C ALA A 297 -26.38 11.56 -1.68
N ALA A 298 -25.77 12.73 -1.84
CA ALA A 298 -26.02 13.62 -2.97
C ALA A 298 -25.51 13.04 -4.30
N ASP A 299 -24.37 12.35 -4.29
CA ASP A 299 -23.79 11.70 -5.47
C ASP A 299 -24.67 10.54 -5.95
N PHE A 300 -25.28 9.77 -5.05
CA PHE A 300 -26.24 8.71 -5.42
C PHE A 300 -27.46 9.28 -6.15
N THR A 301 -27.98 10.42 -5.69
CA THR A 301 -29.11 11.12 -6.34
C THR A 301 -28.71 11.64 -7.73
N LEU A 302 -27.50 12.20 -7.84
CA LEU A 302 -26.95 12.65 -9.12
C LEU A 302 -26.79 11.49 -10.10
N LEU A 303 -26.17 10.38 -9.69
CA LEU A 303 -25.96 9.20 -10.53
C LEU A 303 -27.28 8.62 -11.08
N ALA A 304 -28.34 8.62 -10.28
CA ALA A 304 -29.67 8.19 -10.71
C ALA A 304 -30.31 9.13 -11.76
N SER A 305 -29.96 10.42 -11.73
CA SER A 305 -30.62 11.49 -12.50
C SER A 305 -29.84 12.00 -13.71
N LYS A 306 -28.60 11.53 -13.94
CA LYS A 306 -27.74 11.98 -15.06
C LYS A 306 -28.39 11.90 -16.44
N SER A 307 -29.27 10.93 -16.68
CA SER A 307 -30.01 10.81 -17.94
C SER A 307 -30.95 11.99 -18.20
N LYS A 308 -31.45 12.65 -17.15
CA LYS A 308 -32.32 13.84 -17.24
C LYS A 308 -31.54 15.14 -17.41
N VAL A 309 -30.26 15.16 -16.99
CA VAL A 309 -29.42 16.37 -17.06
C VAL A 309 -29.32 16.90 -18.48
N ILE A 310 -29.11 16.01 -19.46
CA ILE A 310 -29.00 16.39 -20.87
C ILE A 310 -30.32 17.00 -21.39
N ASP A 311 -31.46 16.41 -21.03
CA ASP A 311 -32.77 16.94 -21.43
C ASP A 311 -32.98 18.36 -20.91
N HIS A 312 -32.61 18.63 -19.65
CA HIS A 312 -32.69 19.97 -19.08
C HIS A 312 -31.70 20.95 -19.74
N LEU A 313 -30.48 20.52 -20.06
CA LEU A 313 -29.48 21.36 -20.72
C LEU A 313 -29.84 21.67 -22.19
N SER A 314 -30.64 20.83 -22.84
CA SER A 314 -31.14 21.12 -24.19
C SER A 314 -31.97 22.42 -24.26
N ALA A 315 -32.58 22.84 -23.14
CA ALA A 315 -33.29 24.12 -23.06
C ALA A 315 -32.34 25.36 -23.16
N LEU A 316 -31.03 25.13 -23.03
CA LEU A 316 -29.98 26.14 -23.18
C LEU A 316 -29.31 26.09 -24.55
N GLN A 317 -29.77 25.21 -25.45
CA GLN A 317 -29.15 25.01 -26.76
C GLN A 317 -29.06 26.33 -27.55
N ASP A 318 -27.90 26.57 -28.15
CA ASP A 318 -27.57 27.70 -29.02
C ASP A 318 -27.73 29.09 -28.35
N LYS A 319 -27.86 29.15 -27.01
CA LYS A 319 -27.81 30.39 -26.25
C LYS A 319 -26.36 30.79 -25.95
N VAL A 320 -26.04 32.06 -26.21
CA VAL A 320 -24.69 32.61 -26.00
C VAL A 320 -24.59 33.30 -24.65
N TYR A 321 -23.59 32.90 -23.86
CA TYR A 321 -23.25 33.54 -22.59
C TYR A 321 -21.85 34.17 -22.67
N LEU A 322 -21.78 35.47 -22.36
CA LEU A 322 -20.58 36.30 -22.52
C LEU A 322 -19.48 36.02 -21.49
N ASN A 323 -19.81 35.34 -20.40
CA ASN A 323 -18.85 35.00 -19.37
C ASN A 323 -19.31 33.78 -18.57
N GLN A 324 -18.36 33.17 -17.86
CA GLN A 324 -18.59 31.97 -17.08
C GLN A 324 -19.69 32.14 -16.01
N PRO A 325 -19.75 33.23 -15.21
CA PRO A 325 -20.80 33.39 -14.21
C PRO A 325 -22.24 33.37 -14.77
N LEU A 326 -22.45 33.98 -15.95
CA LEU A 326 -23.76 33.98 -16.61
C LEU A 326 -24.14 32.58 -17.11
N PHE A 327 -23.17 31.86 -17.71
CA PHE A 327 -23.37 30.48 -18.12
C PHE A 327 -23.68 29.58 -16.93
N ASP A 328 -22.90 29.70 -15.86
CA ASP A 328 -23.06 28.93 -14.63
C ASP A 328 -24.44 29.13 -14.02
N ALA A 329 -24.89 30.39 -13.91
CA ALA A 329 -26.22 30.71 -13.40
C ALA A 329 -27.34 30.08 -14.27
N ALA A 330 -27.19 30.10 -15.59
CA ALA A 330 -28.17 29.50 -16.50
C ALA A 330 -28.20 27.96 -16.41
N VAL A 331 -27.03 27.32 -16.30
CA VAL A 331 -26.93 25.87 -16.09
C VAL A 331 -27.55 25.46 -14.75
N LEU A 332 -27.28 26.20 -13.68
CA LEU A 332 -27.87 25.95 -12.37
C LEU A 332 -29.39 26.14 -12.36
N ASP A 333 -29.91 27.13 -13.10
CA ASP A 333 -31.37 27.34 -13.23
C ASP A 333 -32.03 26.23 -14.06
N ALA A 334 -31.41 25.80 -15.17
CA ALA A 334 -31.88 24.68 -15.97
C ALA A 334 -31.90 23.36 -15.17
N LEU A 335 -30.94 23.19 -14.27
CA LEU A 335 -30.79 22.01 -13.41
C LEU A 335 -31.32 22.22 -11.98
N LYS A 336 -32.22 23.19 -11.77
CA LYS A 336 -32.75 23.53 -10.44
C LYS A 336 -33.37 22.34 -9.69
N ASP A 337 -33.91 21.36 -10.41
CA ASP A 337 -34.52 20.15 -9.85
C ASP A 337 -33.49 19.26 -9.13
N LEU A 338 -32.20 19.41 -9.44
CA LEU A 338 -31.08 18.74 -8.75
C LEU A 338 -30.58 19.54 -7.52
N GLY A 339 -31.07 20.76 -7.32
CA GLY A 339 -30.65 21.65 -6.24
C GLY A 339 -29.12 21.87 -6.25
N LYS A 340 -28.47 21.71 -5.10
CA LYS A 340 -27.01 21.90 -4.95
C LYS A 340 -26.18 20.93 -5.81
N GLN A 341 -26.76 19.82 -6.29
CA GLN A 341 -26.04 18.85 -7.10
C GLN A 341 -25.78 19.35 -8.53
N ALA A 342 -26.53 20.34 -8.99
CA ALA A 342 -26.30 20.99 -10.28
C ALA A 342 -24.89 21.60 -10.39
N GLU A 343 -24.33 22.06 -9.27
CA GLU A 343 -22.97 22.62 -9.21
C GLU A 343 -21.90 21.62 -9.63
N ALA A 344 -22.11 20.32 -9.36
CA ALA A 344 -21.17 19.27 -9.71
C ALA A 344 -21.08 19.05 -11.24
N TYR A 345 -22.09 19.48 -12.00
CA TYR A 345 -22.14 19.33 -13.46
C TYR A 345 -21.50 20.51 -14.21
N LEU A 346 -21.28 21.64 -13.53
CA LEU A 346 -20.71 22.84 -14.15
C LEU A 346 -19.39 22.60 -14.89
N PRO A 347 -18.40 21.85 -14.35
CA PRO A 347 -17.15 21.62 -15.07
C PRO A 347 -17.34 20.89 -16.40
N GLU A 348 -18.24 19.91 -16.46
CA GLU A 348 -18.52 19.15 -17.69
C GLU A 348 -19.29 20.00 -18.71
N ALA A 349 -20.30 20.74 -18.26
CA ALA A 349 -21.04 21.67 -19.11
C ALA A 349 -20.12 22.77 -19.68
N ARG A 350 -19.22 23.34 -18.88
CA ARG A 350 -18.24 24.33 -19.34
C ARG A 350 -17.28 23.75 -20.37
N ALA A 351 -16.78 22.53 -20.14
CA ALA A 351 -15.76 21.92 -21.00
C ALA A 351 -16.22 21.79 -22.46
N VAL A 352 -17.50 21.52 -22.69
CA VAL A 352 -18.07 21.44 -24.05
C VAL A 352 -18.66 22.76 -24.56
N ALA A 353 -18.93 23.71 -23.66
CA ALA A 353 -19.57 24.98 -24.02
C ALA A 353 -18.57 26.08 -24.40
N ILE A 354 -17.29 25.95 -24.03
CA ILE A 354 -16.29 26.98 -24.32
C ILE A 354 -16.10 27.11 -25.84
N THR A 355 -16.42 28.29 -26.36
CA THR A 355 -16.14 28.69 -27.75
C THR A 355 -15.34 29.99 -27.78
N THR A 356 -14.67 30.25 -28.89
CA THR A 356 -13.94 31.51 -29.12
C THR A 356 -14.64 32.26 -30.24
N THR A 357 -15.17 33.44 -29.90
CA THR A 357 -15.79 34.35 -30.87
C THR A 357 -14.75 35.28 -31.47
N TYR A 358 -15.00 35.74 -32.69
CA TYR A 358 -14.12 36.64 -33.44
C TYR A 358 -14.89 37.90 -33.86
N GLN A 359 -14.28 39.07 -33.68
CA GLN A 359 -14.86 40.35 -34.09
C GLN A 359 -13.77 41.30 -34.60
N LEU A 360 -14.05 42.04 -35.68
CA LEU A 360 -13.19 43.15 -36.10
C LEU A 360 -13.65 44.44 -35.41
N THR A 361 -12.76 44.98 -34.56
CA THR A 361 -12.97 46.29 -33.94
C THR A 361 -12.29 47.40 -34.75
N GLN A 362 -12.60 48.66 -34.43
CA GLN A 362 -11.86 49.78 -35.01
C GLN A 362 -10.35 49.72 -34.70
N ALA A 363 -9.96 49.17 -33.54
CA ALA A 363 -8.56 48.96 -33.20
C ALA A 363 -7.92 47.87 -34.08
N SER A 364 -8.63 46.76 -34.30
CA SER A 364 -8.21 45.68 -35.22
C SER A 364 -7.99 46.20 -36.64
N LEU A 365 -8.92 47.01 -37.15
CA LEU A 365 -8.83 47.62 -38.48
C LEU A 365 -7.69 48.65 -38.57
N ALA A 366 -7.46 49.44 -37.52
CA ALA A 366 -6.33 50.36 -37.46
C ALA A 366 -4.99 49.62 -37.46
N GLN A 367 -4.90 48.51 -36.72
CA GLN A 367 -3.72 47.65 -36.70
C GLN A 367 -3.43 47.04 -38.07
N LEU A 368 -4.45 46.50 -38.76
CA LEU A 368 -4.31 45.95 -40.11
C LEU A 368 -3.82 47.01 -41.11
N ARG A 369 -4.29 48.27 -40.99
CA ARG A 369 -3.84 49.39 -41.84
C ARG A 369 -2.40 49.80 -41.54
N ASN A 370 -1.98 49.77 -40.27
CA ASN A 370 -0.64 50.17 -39.85
C ASN A 370 0.44 49.13 -40.23
N ASP A 371 0.10 47.85 -40.20
CA ASP A 371 1.05 46.76 -40.51
C ASP A 371 1.36 46.65 -42.01
N ALA A 372 0.55 47.28 -42.89
CA ALA A 372 0.69 47.29 -44.35
C ALA A 372 0.83 45.91 -45.03
N ARG A 373 0.49 44.83 -44.32
CA ARG A 373 0.57 43.43 -44.80
C ARG A 373 -0.66 42.98 -45.57
N VAL A 374 -1.82 43.61 -45.31
CA VAL A 374 -3.09 43.32 -46.00
C VAL A 374 -3.44 44.51 -46.92
N PRO A 375 -3.75 44.27 -48.21
CA PRO A 375 -4.13 45.34 -49.13
C PRO A 375 -5.33 46.14 -48.65
N THR A 376 -5.29 47.47 -48.81
CA THR A 376 -6.38 48.39 -48.41
C THR A 376 -7.75 48.01 -48.96
N PRO A 377 -7.91 47.55 -50.24
CA PRO A 377 -9.21 47.11 -50.75
C PRO A 377 -9.81 45.95 -49.95
N ILE A 378 -8.98 45.02 -49.46
CA ILE A 378 -9.42 43.88 -48.66
C ILE A 378 -9.82 44.36 -47.26
N ILE A 379 -9.03 45.25 -46.64
CA ILE A 379 -9.35 45.83 -45.33
C ILE A 379 -10.69 46.58 -45.36
N ASP A 380 -10.95 47.35 -46.41
CA ASP A 380 -12.17 48.15 -46.53
C ASP A 380 -13.42 47.28 -46.76
N ALA A 381 -13.29 46.14 -47.44
CA ALA A 381 -14.38 45.17 -47.59
C ALA A 381 -14.71 44.44 -46.28
N VAL A 382 -13.71 44.01 -45.51
CA VAL A 382 -13.95 43.35 -44.22
C VAL A 382 -14.27 44.33 -43.09
N ALA A 383 -14.18 45.65 -43.32
CA ALA A 383 -14.46 46.67 -42.31
C ALA A 383 -15.92 46.67 -41.82
N GLY A 384 -16.84 46.07 -42.59
CA GLY A 384 -18.24 45.88 -42.21
C GLY A 384 -18.49 44.67 -41.29
N LEU A 385 -17.50 43.80 -41.08
CA LEU A 385 -17.60 42.61 -40.21
C LEU A 385 -17.45 42.97 -38.73
N THR A 386 -18.25 43.93 -38.27
CA THR A 386 -18.25 44.44 -36.89
C THR A 386 -19.10 43.60 -35.95
N GLU A 387 -19.83 42.60 -36.47
CA GLU A 387 -20.62 41.66 -35.67
C GLU A 387 -19.71 40.59 -35.04
N GLU A 388 -20.18 39.96 -33.95
CA GLU A 388 -19.46 38.86 -33.30
C GLU A 388 -19.78 37.53 -34.00
N TYR A 389 -18.74 36.84 -34.46
CA TYR A 389 -18.86 35.53 -35.12
C TYR A 389 -18.59 34.40 -34.13
N ALA A 390 -19.45 33.37 -34.14
CA ALA A 390 -19.46 32.28 -33.16
C ALA A 390 -18.24 31.35 -33.22
N SER A 391 -17.57 31.28 -34.38
CA SER A 391 -16.36 30.47 -34.59
C SER A 391 -15.41 31.09 -35.62
N GLN A 392 -14.17 30.58 -35.66
CA GLN A 392 -13.21 30.97 -36.70
C GLN A 392 -13.68 30.57 -38.11
N ALA A 393 -14.43 29.48 -38.24
CA ALA A 393 -14.95 29.02 -39.52
C ALA A 393 -16.00 29.99 -40.06
N ASP A 394 -16.96 30.40 -39.22
CA ASP A 394 -17.99 31.38 -39.59
C ASP A 394 -17.37 32.74 -39.91
N PHE A 395 -16.32 33.13 -39.17
CA PHE A 395 -15.60 34.37 -39.44
C PHE A 395 -14.82 34.31 -40.76
N ASN A 396 -14.19 33.18 -41.07
CA ASN A 396 -13.53 32.98 -42.36
C ASN A 396 -14.52 33.02 -43.53
N GLU A 397 -15.69 32.39 -43.38
CA GLU A 397 -16.76 32.44 -44.38
C GLU A 397 -17.26 33.87 -44.57
N ALA A 398 -17.45 34.62 -43.49
CA ALA A 398 -17.83 36.04 -43.55
C ALA A 398 -16.75 36.92 -44.22
N ILE A 399 -15.46 36.63 -44.03
CA ILE A 399 -14.36 37.29 -44.75
C ILE A 399 -14.45 36.99 -46.25
N LEU A 400 -14.67 35.73 -46.62
CA LEU A 400 -14.79 35.31 -48.02
C LEU A 400 -16.00 35.98 -48.69
N ASP A 401 -17.15 36.01 -48.02
CA ASP A 401 -18.36 36.66 -48.51
C ASP A 401 -18.18 38.17 -48.66
N ALA A 402 -17.61 38.85 -47.65
CA ALA A 402 -17.37 40.29 -47.72
C ALA A 402 -16.37 40.69 -48.82
N THR A 403 -15.51 39.76 -49.25
CA THR A 403 -14.47 40.01 -50.26
C THR A 403 -14.78 39.36 -51.61
N ALA A 404 -15.96 38.78 -51.80
CA ALA A 404 -16.36 38.07 -53.01
C ALA A 404 -16.25 38.92 -54.30
N ASP A 405 -16.47 40.24 -54.20
CA ASP A 405 -16.41 41.18 -55.33
C ASP A 405 -15.01 41.78 -55.57
N ILE A 406 -14.00 41.40 -54.77
CA ILE A 406 -12.64 41.92 -54.88
C ILE A 406 -11.81 41.08 -55.86
N LYS A 407 -11.19 41.75 -56.85
CA LYS A 407 -10.31 41.09 -57.85
C LYS A 407 -9.01 40.52 -57.27
N THR A 408 -8.59 40.98 -56.10
CA THR A 408 -7.39 40.53 -55.39
C THR A 408 -7.70 39.27 -54.59
N PRO A 409 -6.93 38.17 -54.73
CA PRO A 409 -7.18 36.94 -53.98
C PRO A 409 -7.03 37.17 -52.48
N VAL A 410 -8.07 36.83 -51.70
CA VAL A 410 -8.13 37.10 -50.25
C VAL A 410 -7.44 36.01 -49.42
N ASP A 411 -7.37 34.77 -49.92
CA ASP A 411 -6.86 33.60 -49.20
C ASP A 411 -5.48 33.81 -48.50
N PRO A 412 -4.49 34.49 -49.11
CA PRO A 412 -3.20 34.74 -48.47
C PRO A 412 -3.28 35.65 -47.23
N TYR A 413 -4.36 36.42 -47.10
CA TYR A 413 -4.52 37.46 -46.09
C TYR A 413 -5.48 37.09 -44.96
N VAL A 414 -6.31 36.05 -45.14
CA VAL A 414 -7.23 35.53 -44.11
C VAL A 414 -6.53 35.30 -42.76
N PRO A 415 -5.32 34.68 -42.68
CA PRO A 415 -4.64 34.48 -41.40
C PRO A 415 -4.25 35.77 -40.68
N GLU A 416 -3.91 36.83 -41.41
CA GLU A 416 -3.56 38.14 -40.83
C GLU A 416 -4.82 38.87 -40.32
N ILE A 417 -5.93 38.75 -41.05
CA ILE A 417 -7.24 39.31 -40.64
C ILE A 417 -7.75 38.59 -39.37
N VAL A 418 -7.67 37.26 -39.33
CA VAL A 418 -8.02 36.45 -38.14
C VAL A 418 -7.13 36.78 -36.95
N ARG A 419 -5.83 37.03 -37.16
CA ARG A 419 -4.90 37.40 -36.08
C ARG A 419 -5.18 38.79 -35.51
N ALA A 420 -5.68 39.72 -36.33
CA ALA A 420 -6.01 41.07 -35.89
C ALA A 420 -7.41 41.17 -35.24
N ALA A 421 -8.30 40.21 -35.51
CA ALA A 421 -9.61 40.14 -34.88
C ALA A 421 -9.47 39.98 -33.35
N GLN A 422 -10.34 40.68 -32.62
CA GLN A 422 -10.44 40.52 -31.18
C GLN A 422 -11.13 39.19 -30.90
N SER A 423 -10.49 38.32 -30.11
CA SER A 423 -11.07 37.07 -29.65
C SER A 423 -11.62 37.19 -28.23
N GLN A 424 -12.83 36.69 -28.01
CA GLN A 424 -13.43 36.58 -26.68
C GLN A 424 -13.90 35.15 -26.42
N THR A 425 -13.65 34.66 -25.21
CA THR A 425 -14.15 33.34 -24.78
C THR A 425 -15.61 33.48 -24.38
N THR A 426 -16.51 32.82 -25.10
CA THR A 426 -17.94 32.73 -24.80
C THR A 426 -18.33 31.29 -24.49
N TYR A 427 -19.54 31.10 -23.97
CA TYR A 427 -20.07 29.79 -23.61
C TYR A 427 -21.37 29.53 -24.38
N VAL A 428 -21.40 28.49 -25.21
CA VAL A 428 -22.53 28.09 -26.04
C VAL A 428 -22.68 26.56 -26.03
N LEU A 429 -23.85 26.06 -25.63
CA LEU A 429 -24.18 24.64 -25.77
C LEU A 429 -24.75 24.38 -27.17
N THR A 430 -23.89 24.07 -28.14
CA THR A 430 -24.33 23.69 -29.48
C THR A 430 -24.99 22.32 -29.49
N ALA A 431 -25.75 22.00 -30.55
CA ALA A 431 -26.27 20.64 -30.76
C ALA A 431 -25.16 19.56 -30.73
N GLN A 432 -23.98 19.88 -31.25
CA GLN A 432 -22.81 18.98 -31.22
C GLN A 432 -22.27 18.81 -29.79
N ALA A 433 -22.16 19.89 -29.02
CA ALA A 433 -21.72 19.84 -27.62
C ALA A 433 -22.69 19.02 -26.75
N LEU A 434 -24.00 19.18 -26.96
CA LEU A 434 -25.02 18.39 -26.28
C LEU A 434 -24.98 16.91 -26.69
N ALA A 435 -24.78 16.62 -27.98
CA ALA A 435 -24.60 15.24 -28.46
C ALA A 435 -23.32 14.59 -27.90
N GLU A 436 -22.24 15.35 -27.77
CA GLU A 436 -20.99 14.90 -27.13
C GLU A 436 -21.22 14.58 -25.66
N LEU A 437 -21.89 15.47 -24.91
CA LEU A 437 -22.28 15.20 -23.52
C LEU A 437 -23.19 13.97 -23.40
N ALA A 438 -24.19 13.82 -24.26
CA ALA A 438 -25.12 12.70 -24.25
C ALA A 438 -24.44 11.36 -24.57
N SER A 439 -23.45 11.36 -25.47
CA SER A 439 -22.70 10.16 -25.86
C SER A 439 -21.60 9.78 -24.87
N SER A 440 -21.24 10.67 -23.95
CA SER A 440 -20.23 10.42 -22.92
C SER A 440 -20.72 9.41 -21.89
N ARG A 441 -19.99 8.30 -21.73
CA ARG A 441 -20.28 7.31 -20.66
C ARG A 441 -20.17 7.88 -19.25
N ARG A 442 -19.52 9.05 -19.07
CA ARG A 442 -19.50 9.75 -17.77
C ARG A 442 -20.88 10.28 -17.37
N ASN A 443 -21.76 10.45 -18.35
CA ASN A 443 -23.14 10.93 -18.20
C ASN A 443 -24.17 9.80 -18.23
N GLU A 444 -23.75 8.54 -18.34
CA GLU A 444 -24.66 7.41 -18.25
C GLU A 444 -25.26 7.35 -16.83
N SER A 445 -26.59 7.31 -16.75
CA SER A 445 -27.30 7.16 -15.48
C SER A 445 -27.03 5.78 -14.89
N VAL A 446 -26.79 5.71 -13.58
CA VAL A 446 -26.64 4.44 -12.89
C VAL A 446 -28.03 3.93 -12.49
N PRO A 447 -28.39 2.69 -12.87
CA PRO A 447 -29.67 2.08 -12.55
C PRO A 447 -29.92 1.98 -11.03
N PRO A 448 -31.17 2.17 -10.55
CA PRO A 448 -31.49 2.10 -9.12
C PRO A 448 -31.05 0.80 -8.45
N VAL A 449 -31.26 -0.36 -9.10
CA VAL A 449 -30.81 -1.66 -8.57
C VAL A 449 -29.30 -1.69 -8.31
N ILE A 450 -28.48 -1.06 -9.16
CA ILE A 450 -27.03 -1.00 -8.93
C ILE A 450 -26.71 -0.02 -7.80
N LEU A 451 -27.39 1.11 -7.74
CA LEU A 451 -27.21 2.07 -6.64
C LEU A 451 -27.56 1.44 -5.28
N ASP A 452 -28.58 0.59 -5.22
CA ASP A 452 -28.93 -0.16 -4.01
C ASP A 452 -27.79 -1.10 -3.59
N MET A 453 -27.18 -1.83 -4.53
CA MET A 453 -26.00 -2.67 -4.25
C MET A 453 -24.83 -1.85 -3.72
N LEU A 454 -24.63 -0.63 -4.24
CA LEU A 454 -23.50 0.24 -3.87
C LEU A 454 -23.74 1.06 -2.61
N LYS A 455 -24.93 1.00 -1.99
CA LYS A 455 -25.30 1.83 -0.83
C LYS A 455 -24.32 1.74 0.33
N GLY A 456 -23.68 0.57 0.53
CA GLY A 456 -22.62 0.37 1.53
C GLY A 456 -21.33 1.17 1.28
N LEU A 457 -21.19 1.90 0.17
CA LEU A 457 -20.08 2.82 -0.08
C LEU A 457 -20.38 4.26 0.33
N GLN A 458 -21.61 4.55 0.75
CA GLN A 458 -22.05 5.91 0.99
C GLN A 458 -21.24 6.56 2.13
N GLY A 459 -20.51 7.63 1.81
CA GLY A 459 -19.66 8.36 2.77
C GLY A 459 -18.31 7.70 3.07
N LEU A 460 -17.99 6.56 2.45
CA LEU A 460 -16.65 5.95 2.55
C LEU A 460 -15.66 6.69 1.66
N GLN A 461 -14.42 6.80 2.15
CA GLN A 461 -13.36 7.58 1.51
C GLN A 461 -12.19 6.69 1.13
N TYR A 462 -11.84 6.68 -0.15
CA TYR A 462 -10.71 5.91 -0.66
C TYR A 462 -9.60 6.84 -1.16
N PRO A 463 -8.33 6.62 -0.76
CA PRO A 463 -7.23 7.50 -1.13
C PRO A 463 -6.79 7.35 -2.58
N GLN A 464 -7.16 6.25 -3.26
CA GLN A 464 -6.74 5.92 -4.63
C GLN A 464 -7.88 5.28 -5.41
N LEU A 465 -7.87 5.40 -6.75
CA LEU A 465 -8.96 4.93 -7.60
C LEU A 465 -9.10 3.41 -7.55
N TRP A 466 -7.98 2.69 -7.55
CA TRP A 466 -8.00 1.23 -7.58
C TRP A 466 -8.65 0.63 -6.32
N LEU A 467 -8.53 1.28 -5.15
CA LEU A 467 -9.26 0.88 -3.94
C LEU A 467 -10.76 1.07 -4.09
N PHE A 468 -11.17 2.22 -4.64
CA PHE A 468 -12.56 2.51 -4.92
C PHE A 468 -13.15 1.52 -5.93
N ASP A 469 -12.43 1.23 -7.03
CA ASP A 469 -12.83 0.24 -8.03
C ASP A 469 -13.03 -1.15 -7.40
N ARG A 470 -12.12 -1.57 -6.51
CA ARG A 470 -12.22 -2.84 -5.77
C ARG A 470 -13.41 -2.86 -4.82
N ALA A 471 -13.65 -1.77 -4.09
CA ALA A 471 -14.80 -1.64 -3.21
C ALA A 471 -16.12 -1.67 -3.98
N VAL A 472 -16.21 -1.03 -5.15
CA VAL A 472 -17.38 -1.13 -6.03
C VAL A 472 -17.61 -2.58 -6.45
N MET A 473 -16.58 -3.29 -6.92
CA MET A 473 -16.70 -4.70 -7.30
C MET A 473 -17.09 -5.59 -6.12
N ALA A 474 -16.58 -5.33 -4.91
CA ALA A 474 -16.96 -6.05 -3.70
C ALA A 474 -18.45 -5.86 -3.37
N ARG A 475 -18.96 -4.63 -3.46
CA ARG A 475 -20.39 -4.35 -3.23
C ARG A 475 -21.29 -4.91 -4.32
N LEU A 476 -20.85 -4.94 -5.57
CA LEU A 476 -21.56 -5.64 -6.65
C LEU A 476 -21.63 -7.15 -6.37
N ARG A 477 -20.53 -7.76 -5.87
CA ARG A 477 -20.49 -9.18 -5.47
C ARG A 477 -21.48 -9.47 -4.34
N GLU A 478 -21.47 -8.64 -3.29
CA GLU A 478 -22.41 -8.72 -2.17
C GLU A 478 -23.86 -8.57 -2.66
N GLY A 479 -24.11 -7.59 -3.53
CA GLY A 479 -25.42 -7.32 -4.13
C GLY A 479 -25.96 -8.50 -4.93
N VAL A 480 -25.14 -9.15 -5.76
CA VAL A 480 -25.54 -10.37 -6.48
C VAL A 480 -25.67 -11.56 -5.52
N GLY A 481 -25.09 -11.49 -4.32
CA GLY A 481 -25.03 -12.61 -3.38
C GLY A 481 -24.15 -13.75 -3.91
N ALA A 482 -23.12 -13.41 -4.68
CA ALA A 482 -22.25 -14.38 -5.31
C ALA A 482 -21.17 -14.86 -4.32
N CYS A 483 -21.09 -16.18 -4.15
CA CYS A 483 -20.12 -16.86 -3.29
C CYS A 483 -20.10 -16.32 -1.85
N PRO A 484 -21.21 -16.48 -1.09
CA PRO A 484 -21.28 -16.02 0.29
C PRO A 484 -20.21 -16.71 1.13
N THR A 485 -19.63 -15.97 2.07
CA THR A 485 -18.42 -16.36 2.82
C THR A 485 -18.66 -17.45 3.87
N GLY A 486 -19.88 -18.01 3.91
CA GLY A 486 -20.25 -19.10 4.81
C GLY A 486 -20.49 -18.68 6.25
N ILE A 487 -20.54 -17.38 6.54
CA ILE A 487 -20.85 -16.82 7.86
C ILE A 487 -22.36 -16.54 7.92
N PRO A 488 -23.18 -17.37 8.60
CA PRO A 488 -24.63 -17.18 8.64
C PRO A 488 -24.98 -15.85 9.32
N GLY A 489 -25.77 -15.01 8.64
CA GLY A 489 -26.20 -13.71 9.18
C GLY A 489 -25.21 -12.57 8.96
N SER A 490 -24.23 -12.74 8.07
CA SER A 490 -23.35 -11.65 7.67
C SER A 490 -24.13 -10.51 7.00
N VAL A 491 -23.68 -9.27 7.19
CA VAL A 491 -24.26 -8.10 6.52
C VAL A 491 -24.17 -8.22 4.99
N ALA A 492 -23.16 -8.93 4.48
CA ALA A 492 -23.01 -9.25 3.06
C ALA A 492 -24.19 -10.08 2.52
N ASP A 493 -24.70 -11.05 3.27
CA ASP A 493 -25.87 -11.84 2.86
C ASP A 493 -27.15 -11.01 2.89
N ALA A 494 -27.25 -10.05 3.82
CA ALA A 494 -28.39 -9.13 3.92
C ALA A 494 -28.42 -8.09 2.78
N ARG A 495 -27.30 -7.87 2.10
CA ARG A 495 -27.18 -6.94 0.95
C ARG A 495 -27.55 -7.58 -0.39
N LYS A 496 -27.83 -8.89 -0.42
CA LYS A 496 -28.26 -9.60 -1.63
C LYS A 496 -29.57 -9.03 -2.17
N VAL A 497 -29.62 -8.75 -3.47
CA VAL A 497 -30.81 -8.20 -4.13
C VAL A 497 -31.97 -9.18 -4.16
N SER A 498 -33.19 -8.64 -4.10
CA SER A 498 -34.44 -9.40 -4.19
C SER A 498 -34.68 -9.97 -5.60
N ALA A 499 -35.66 -10.87 -5.74
CA ALA A 499 -36.04 -11.41 -7.04
C ALA A 499 -36.54 -10.31 -8.01
N GLU A 500 -37.29 -9.33 -7.47
CA GLU A 500 -37.78 -8.18 -8.24
C GLU A 500 -36.61 -7.30 -8.72
N GLN A 501 -35.64 -7.04 -7.86
CA GLN A 501 -34.43 -6.30 -8.21
C GLN A 501 -33.58 -7.06 -9.24
N MET A 502 -33.45 -8.38 -9.12
CA MET A 502 -32.77 -9.19 -10.13
C MET A 502 -33.46 -9.11 -11.50
N GLN A 503 -34.80 -9.08 -11.52
CA GLN A 503 -35.55 -8.85 -12.76
C GLN A 503 -35.30 -7.45 -13.33
N GLN A 504 -35.21 -6.41 -12.50
CA GLN A 504 -34.83 -5.06 -12.95
C GLN A 504 -33.43 -5.04 -13.56
N LEU A 505 -32.48 -5.78 -12.99
CA LEU A 505 -31.13 -5.90 -13.52
C LEU A 505 -31.13 -6.50 -14.94
N SER A 506 -32.01 -7.47 -15.22
CA SER A 506 -32.16 -8.05 -16.57
C SER A 506 -32.56 -7.02 -17.63
N ALA A 507 -33.42 -6.06 -17.29
CA ALA A 507 -33.87 -5.02 -18.21
C ALA A 507 -32.79 -3.97 -18.51
N VAL A 508 -31.84 -3.83 -17.58
CA VAL A 508 -30.74 -2.87 -17.62
C VAL A 508 -29.52 -3.41 -18.36
N LEU A 509 -29.22 -4.70 -18.16
CA LEU A 509 -28.12 -5.37 -18.82
C LEU A 509 -28.50 -5.71 -20.26
N ARG A 510 -27.81 -5.08 -21.22
CA ARG A 510 -27.97 -5.38 -22.65
C ARG A 510 -27.23 -6.64 -23.08
N ASP A 511 -26.47 -7.25 -22.18
CA ASP A 511 -25.75 -8.50 -22.39
C ASP A 511 -26.50 -9.67 -21.72
N PRO A 512 -27.25 -10.49 -22.49
CA PRO A 512 -28.01 -11.60 -21.95
C PRO A 512 -27.11 -12.74 -21.42
N ALA A 513 -25.89 -12.88 -21.94
CA ALA A 513 -24.96 -13.91 -21.50
C ALA A 513 -24.40 -13.58 -20.11
N LEU A 514 -24.00 -12.32 -19.90
CA LEU A 514 -23.58 -11.83 -18.59
C LEU A 514 -24.71 -11.96 -17.56
N PHE A 515 -25.93 -11.56 -17.91
CA PHE A 515 -27.08 -11.68 -17.00
C PHE A 515 -27.35 -13.13 -16.61
N ALA A 516 -27.33 -14.07 -17.56
CA ALA A 516 -27.56 -15.49 -17.28
C ALA A 516 -26.54 -16.07 -16.29
N GLN A 517 -25.26 -15.65 -16.39
CA GLN A 517 -24.22 -16.06 -15.46
C GLN A 517 -24.43 -15.46 -14.06
N LEU A 518 -24.77 -14.18 -13.97
CA LEU A 518 -25.10 -13.52 -12.69
C LEU A 518 -26.33 -14.14 -12.03
N GLU A 519 -27.37 -14.44 -12.80
CA GLU A 519 -28.58 -15.08 -12.29
C GLU A 519 -28.30 -16.51 -11.80
N ALA A 520 -27.45 -17.27 -12.49
CA ALA A 520 -27.03 -18.58 -12.05
C ALA A 520 -26.32 -18.52 -10.68
N LEU A 521 -25.40 -17.57 -10.50
CA LEU A 521 -24.72 -17.35 -9.22
C LEU A 521 -25.70 -16.92 -8.11
N TRP A 522 -26.60 -15.99 -8.42
CA TRP A 522 -27.63 -15.52 -7.49
C TRP A 522 -28.55 -16.67 -7.00
N ARG A 523 -28.89 -17.63 -7.88
CA ARG A 523 -29.73 -18.79 -7.52
C ARG A 523 -28.99 -19.90 -6.77
N LYS A 524 -27.74 -20.22 -7.15
CA LYS A 524 -27.01 -21.40 -6.64
C LYS A 524 -26.69 -21.32 -5.14
N GLY A 525 -26.50 -20.11 -4.59
CA GLY A 525 -26.20 -19.91 -3.15
C GLY A 525 -24.83 -20.40 -2.68
N ALA A 526 -24.17 -21.32 -3.40
CA ALA A 526 -22.79 -21.74 -3.20
C ALA A 526 -22.03 -21.72 -4.54
N CYS A 527 -20.72 -21.49 -4.47
CA CYS A 527 -19.85 -21.42 -5.65
C CYS A 527 -18.98 -22.67 -5.81
N SER A 528 -18.87 -23.13 -7.04
CA SER A 528 -17.80 -24.06 -7.44
C SER A 528 -16.46 -23.33 -7.53
N ASN A 529 -15.35 -24.07 -7.62
CA ASN A 529 -14.03 -23.48 -7.82
C ASN A 529 -13.96 -22.61 -9.09
N VAL A 530 -14.69 -23.00 -10.14
CA VAL A 530 -14.76 -22.25 -11.40
C VAL A 530 -15.58 -20.96 -11.23
N ASP A 531 -16.68 -21.00 -10.48
CA ASP A 531 -17.46 -19.81 -10.14
C ASP A 531 -16.58 -18.82 -9.35
N THR A 532 -15.78 -19.30 -8.39
CA THR A 532 -14.84 -18.46 -7.61
C THR A 532 -13.76 -17.81 -8.49
N LEU A 533 -13.17 -18.57 -9.42
CA LEU A 533 -12.13 -18.09 -10.35
C LEU A 533 -12.66 -17.05 -11.35
N SER A 534 -13.88 -17.23 -11.85
CA SER A 534 -14.48 -16.33 -12.86
C SER A 534 -15.15 -15.09 -12.26
N LEU A 535 -15.48 -15.12 -10.96
CA LEU A 535 -16.20 -14.04 -10.29
C LEU A 535 -15.57 -12.66 -10.42
N PRO A 536 -14.23 -12.46 -10.25
CA PRO A 536 -13.62 -11.15 -10.41
C PRO A 536 -13.85 -10.56 -11.81
N GLN A 537 -13.76 -11.40 -12.85
CA GLN A 537 -14.00 -10.95 -14.22
C GLN A 537 -15.47 -10.63 -14.48
N LEU A 538 -16.40 -11.38 -13.90
CA LEU A 538 -17.84 -11.10 -14.00
C LEU A 538 -18.20 -9.77 -13.33
N MET A 539 -17.66 -9.51 -12.13
CA MET A 539 -17.86 -8.24 -11.44
C MET A 539 -17.22 -7.07 -12.20
N GLN A 540 -16.04 -7.30 -12.77
CA GLN A 540 -15.39 -6.31 -13.64
C GLN A 540 -16.22 -6.02 -14.89
N ALA A 541 -16.79 -7.03 -15.55
CA ALA A 541 -17.63 -6.84 -16.74
C ALA A 541 -18.91 -6.04 -16.42
N LEU A 542 -19.53 -6.32 -15.26
CA LEU A 542 -20.66 -5.54 -14.76
C LEU A 542 -20.24 -4.09 -14.47
N TYR A 543 -19.07 -3.90 -13.87
CA TYR A 543 -18.56 -2.58 -13.50
C TYR A 543 -18.08 -1.74 -14.69
N ASP A 544 -17.42 -2.33 -15.69
CA ASP A 544 -16.76 -1.65 -16.81
C ASP A 544 -17.68 -0.69 -17.56
N ARG A 545 -18.98 -1.01 -17.63
CA ARG A 545 -20.00 -0.14 -18.22
C ARG A 545 -20.23 1.12 -17.39
N LEU A 546 -20.38 0.98 -16.08
CA LEU A 546 -20.78 2.05 -15.16
C LEU A 546 -19.58 2.83 -14.61
N ARG A 547 -18.39 2.25 -14.68
CA ARG A 547 -17.13 2.81 -14.19
C ARG A 547 -16.90 4.26 -14.60
N PRO A 548 -17.06 4.69 -15.86
CA PRO A 548 -16.84 6.10 -16.22
C PRO A 548 -17.75 7.08 -15.48
N SER A 549 -19.02 6.74 -15.28
CA SER A 549 -19.99 7.58 -14.56
C SER A 549 -19.74 7.59 -13.06
N LEU A 550 -19.47 6.42 -12.48
CA LEU A 550 -19.15 6.27 -11.05
C LEU A 550 -17.87 7.01 -10.69
N VAL A 551 -16.78 6.80 -11.43
CA VAL A 551 -15.48 7.42 -11.16
C VAL A 551 -15.53 8.94 -11.34
N ALA A 552 -16.20 9.43 -12.39
CA ALA A 552 -16.36 10.88 -12.60
C ALA A 552 -17.07 11.56 -11.42
N THR A 553 -18.06 10.88 -10.82
CA THR A 553 -18.82 11.40 -9.68
C THR A 553 -18.08 11.25 -8.37
N ALA A 554 -17.45 10.10 -8.15
CA ALA A 554 -16.76 9.76 -6.92
C ALA A 554 -15.47 10.56 -6.73
N ARG A 555 -14.80 10.91 -7.82
CA ARG A 555 -13.52 11.62 -7.79
C ARG A 555 -13.71 13.06 -7.28
N LYS A 556 -13.16 13.34 -6.11
CA LYS A 556 -13.10 14.67 -5.52
C LYS A 556 -11.65 15.17 -5.52
N LYS A 557 -11.47 16.47 -5.81
CA LYS A 557 -10.20 17.19 -5.62
C LYS A 557 -10.35 18.08 -4.38
N PRO A 558 -10.06 17.58 -3.18
CA PRO A 558 -10.23 18.38 -1.96
C PRO A 558 -9.32 19.60 -1.97
N ALA A 559 -9.88 20.80 -1.77
CA ALA A 559 -9.09 22.00 -1.62
C ALA A 559 -8.45 22.06 -0.22
N PHE A 560 -7.17 22.44 -0.16
CA PHE A 560 -6.54 22.78 1.11
C PHE A 560 -6.94 24.21 1.49
N ASP A 561 -7.48 24.39 2.69
CA ASP A 561 -7.86 25.70 3.23
C ASP A 561 -6.90 26.04 4.39
N PRO A 562 -6.03 27.05 4.24
CA PRO A 562 -5.09 27.41 5.29
C PRO A 562 -5.78 27.93 6.57
N ASN A 563 -7.05 28.31 6.51
CA ASN A 563 -7.82 28.74 7.68
C ASN A 563 -8.43 27.58 8.47
N LYS A 564 -8.48 26.38 7.88
CA LYS A 564 -8.98 25.17 8.55
C LYS A 564 -7.82 24.40 9.16
N GLN A 565 -7.59 24.65 10.44
CA GLN A 565 -6.54 23.98 11.20
C GLN A 565 -6.99 22.58 11.67
N VAL A 566 -6.01 21.71 11.91
CA VAL A 566 -6.25 20.45 12.62
C VAL A 566 -6.43 20.75 14.10
N SER A 567 -7.62 20.49 14.63
CA SER A 567 -7.94 20.70 16.04
C SER A 567 -8.48 19.39 16.63
N TRP A 568 -7.66 18.75 17.46
CA TRP A 568 -8.03 17.52 18.16
C TRP A 568 -8.26 17.78 19.64
N ASP A 569 -9.34 17.18 20.14
CA ASP A 569 -9.49 16.80 21.53
C ASP A 569 -9.33 15.30 21.63
N GLY A 570 -9.00 14.77 22.80
CA GLY A 570 -9.05 13.34 22.98
C GLY A 570 -8.93 12.92 24.42
N ASN A 571 -9.38 11.69 24.65
CA ASN A 571 -9.31 11.01 25.93
C ASN A 571 -8.62 9.66 25.74
N GLY A 572 -8.18 9.06 26.84
CA GLY A 572 -7.53 7.75 26.81
C GLY A 572 -6.06 7.84 26.42
N CYS A 573 -5.34 6.73 26.60
CA CYS A 573 -3.91 6.65 26.31
C CYS A 573 -3.57 5.31 25.70
N GLY A 574 -2.76 5.31 24.64
CA GLY A 574 -2.42 4.12 23.83
C GLY A 574 -1.57 3.07 24.55
N CYS A 575 -1.42 3.15 25.87
CA CYS A 575 -0.50 2.36 26.69
C CYS A 575 -1.07 1.00 27.15
N VAL A 576 -2.32 0.68 26.80
CA VAL A 576 -3.12 -0.36 27.49
C VAL A 576 -3.18 -1.68 26.71
N LEU A 577 -2.75 -1.72 25.44
CA LEU A 577 -2.80 -2.92 24.62
C LEU A 577 -1.69 -3.92 25.01
N ASP A 578 -1.94 -4.74 26.03
CA ASP A 578 -0.95 -5.64 26.62
C ASP A 578 -0.61 -6.87 25.75
N ARG A 579 -1.48 -7.27 24.80
CA ARG A 579 -1.31 -8.44 23.92
C ARG A 579 -0.92 -8.09 22.47
N LEU A 580 -0.79 -6.80 22.14
CA LEU A 580 -0.38 -6.37 20.81
C LEU A 580 1.13 -6.09 20.79
N ASP A 581 1.91 -7.00 20.20
CA ASP A 581 3.32 -6.75 19.87
C ASP A 581 3.50 -5.81 18.66
N GLY A 582 2.39 -5.41 18.02
CA GLY A 582 2.29 -4.60 16.80
C GLY A 582 1.79 -3.17 17.01
N GLU A 583 1.28 -2.54 15.95
CA GLU A 583 0.83 -1.15 15.96
C GLU A 583 -0.61 -0.98 15.43
N VAL A 584 -1.36 -0.05 16.02
CA VAL A 584 -2.66 0.39 15.50
C VAL A 584 -2.48 1.74 14.81
N TYR A 585 -2.65 1.75 13.49
CA TYR A 585 -2.47 2.93 12.65
C TYR A 585 -3.80 3.62 12.32
N GLY A 586 -3.85 4.94 12.38
CA GLY A 586 -4.93 5.74 11.83
C GLY A 586 -4.41 6.75 10.81
N PHE A 587 -5.06 6.89 9.65
CA PHE A 587 -4.67 7.92 8.69
C PHE A 587 -5.59 9.14 8.74
N PHE A 588 -5.00 10.31 8.84
CA PHE A 588 -5.70 11.59 8.87
C PHE A 588 -5.43 12.38 7.57
N PRO A 589 -6.34 12.35 6.59
CA PRO A 589 -6.20 13.15 5.39
C PRO A 589 -6.44 14.64 5.64
N PHE A 590 -5.68 15.50 4.96
CA PHE A 590 -5.69 16.96 5.19
C PHE A 590 -7.07 17.61 5.04
N TRP A 591 -7.96 17.04 4.22
CA TRP A 591 -9.30 17.58 3.97
C TRP A 591 -10.28 17.33 5.11
N MET A 592 -9.90 16.55 6.12
CA MET A 592 -10.66 16.41 7.36
C MET A 592 -10.37 17.54 8.36
N ALA A 593 -9.42 18.45 8.08
CA ALA A 593 -9.17 19.60 8.95
C ALA A 593 -10.36 20.57 9.01
N GLY A 594 -10.51 21.28 10.13
CA GLY A 594 -11.62 22.23 10.35
C GLY A 594 -12.12 22.20 11.79
N PRO A 595 -13.40 21.82 12.05
CA PRO A 595 -13.96 21.85 13.40
C PRO A 595 -13.21 20.92 14.35
N LYS A 596 -13.26 21.22 15.66
CA LYS A 596 -12.64 20.38 16.70
C LYS A 596 -13.20 18.96 16.63
N GLN A 597 -12.31 17.97 16.53
CA GLN A 597 -12.64 16.55 16.45
C GLN A 597 -12.19 15.82 17.70
N ASN A 598 -12.96 14.83 18.14
CA ASN A 598 -12.62 14.00 19.28
C ASN A 598 -11.96 12.70 18.79
N VAL A 599 -10.76 12.43 19.27
CA VAL A 599 -9.96 11.26 18.92
C VAL A 599 -9.85 10.36 20.16
N ASP A 600 -10.19 9.08 19.98
CA ASP A 600 -9.90 8.07 21.00
C ASP A 600 -8.45 7.60 20.86
N PHE A 601 -7.58 8.12 21.73
CA PHE A 601 -6.18 7.75 21.73
C PHE A 601 -5.89 6.48 22.54
N SER A 602 -6.91 5.82 23.13
CA SER A 602 -6.71 4.61 23.95
C SER A 602 -6.18 3.41 23.15
N THR A 603 -6.43 3.39 21.84
CA THR A 603 -6.06 2.28 20.96
C THR A 603 -5.07 2.66 19.87
N LEU A 604 -4.98 3.94 19.49
CA LEU A 604 -4.11 4.40 18.41
C LEU A 604 -2.65 4.51 18.89
N SER A 605 -1.74 3.76 18.25
CA SER A 605 -0.30 3.93 18.49
C SER A 605 0.31 4.95 17.53
N ARG A 606 -0.20 5.06 16.30
CA ARG A 606 0.31 6.00 15.29
C ARG A 606 -0.78 6.65 14.46
N ILE A 607 -0.51 7.89 14.05
CA ILE A 607 -1.37 8.67 13.16
C ILE A 607 -0.55 9.18 11.96
N GLY A 608 -0.93 8.77 10.75
CA GLY A 608 -0.33 9.24 9.51
C GLY A 608 -1.07 10.46 8.96
N TYR A 609 -0.47 11.65 9.00
CA TYR A 609 -1.03 12.85 8.37
C TYR A 609 -0.80 12.81 6.85
N TYR A 610 -1.87 12.73 6.07
CA TYR A 610 -1.83 12.59 4.63
C TYR A 610 -2.14 13.91 3.91
N GLY A 611 -1.10 14.54 3.36
CA GLY A 611 -1.24 15.82 2.64
C GLY A 611 0.03 16.41 2.03
N ALA A 612 1.20 15.84 2.29
CA ALA A 612 2.46 16.30 1.70
C ALA A 612 2.76 15.56 0.39
N THR A 613 3.27 16.30 -0.60
CA THR A 613 3.75 15.76 -1.88
C THR A 613 5.00 16.56 -2.33
N PHE A 614 5.60 16.23 -3.47
CA PHE A 614 6.79 16.92 -3.94
C PHE A 614 6.88 17.03 -5.47
N ASP A 615 7.50 18.11 -5.94
CA ASP A 615 7.67 18.41 -7.37
C ASP A 615 8.89 17.71 -8.00
N ASP A 616 9.13 17.94 -9.29
CA ASP A 616 10.29 17.40 -10.03
C ASP A 616 11.64 17.98 -9.59
N THR A 617 11.65 18.93 -8.65
CA THR A 617 12.89 19.43 -8.02
C THR A 617 13.17 18.78 -6.67
N GLY A 618 12.21 18.01 -6.15
CA GLY A 618 12.29 17.41 -4.81
C GLY A 618 11.84 18.33 -3.69
N ARG A 619 11.23 19.48 -4.01
CA ARG A 619 10.72 20.40 -3.00
C ARG A 619 9.40 19.87 -2.42
N LEU A 620 9.31 19.83 -1.09
CA LEU A 620 8.13 19.35 -0.38
C LEU A 620 7.03 20.44 -0.37
N VAL A 621 5.84 20.10 -0.85
CA VAL A 621 4.71 21.03 -1.00
C VAL A 621 3.41 20.44 -0.49
N GLN A 622 2.48 21.32 -0.11
CA GLN A 622 1.11 20.95 0.24
C GLN A 622 0.34 20.53 -1.01
N ALA A 623 -0.20 19.32 -0.99
CA ALA A 623 -1.04 18.83 -2.07
C ALA A 623 -2.25 19.74 -2.29
N ASN A 624 -2.64 19.92 -3.55
CA ASN A 624 -3.78 20.74 -3.99
C ASN A 624 -3.67 22.24 -3.62
N TYR A 625 -2.49 22.73 -3.25
CA TYR A 625 -2.23 24.15 -2.94
C TYR A 625 -0.88 24.65 -3.48
N GLY A 626 0.15 23.79 -3.49
CA GLY A 626 1.45 24.06 -4.13
C GLY A 626 2.42 24.93 -3.32
N SER A 627 2.03 25.40 -2.13
CA SER A 627 2.96 26.10 -1.23
C SER A 627 3.92 25.13 -0.55
N SER A 628 5.05 25.67 -0.07
CA SER A 628 6.03 24.92 0.73
C SER A 628 5.36 24.29 1.96
N PHE A 629 5.45 22.96 2.08
CA PHE A 629 4.87 22.24 3.22
C PHE A 629 5.64 22.54 4.51
N VAL A 630 6.96 22.70 4.40
CA VAL A 630 7.85 23.01 5.53
C VAL A 630 7.49 24.37 6.13
N ASP A 631 7.21 25.38 5.29
CA ASP A 631 6.89 26.73 5.77
C ASP A 631 5.51 26.77 6.43
N LEU A 632 4.52 26.03 5.91
CA LEU A 632 3.20 25.88 6.54
C LEU A 632 3.30 25.22 7.93
N ALA A 633 4.16 24.21 8.07
CA ALA A 633 4.41 23.56 9.36
C ALA A 633 5.16 24.46 10.35
N GLN A 634 6.02 25.37 9.88
CA GLN A 634 6.79 26.29 10.74
C GLN A 634 6.00 27.52 11.18
N THR A 635 5.14 28.06 10.31
CA THR A 635 4.43 29.32 10.56
C THR A 635 3.17 29.18 11.41
N SER A 636 2.79 27.95 11.81
CA SER A 636 1.65 27.63 12.68
C SER A 636 0.26 28.06 12.17
N ALA A 637 0.17 28.74 11.02
CA ALA A 637 -1.07 29.37 10.56
C ALA A 637 -2.13 28.35 10.07
N SER A 638 -1.71 27.19 9.56
CA SER A 638 -2.62 26.16 9.01
C SER A 638 -2.35 24.73 9.52
N LEU A 639 -1.12 24.44 9.97
CA LEU A 639 -0.70 23.16 10.56
C LEU A 639 -0.03 23.42 11.91
N PRO A 640 -0.78 23.91 12.91
CA PRO A 640 -0.18 24.18 14.22
C PRO A 640 0.43 22.88 14.77
N GLY A 641 1.66 22.96 15.29
CA GLY A 641 2.30 21.84 16.00
C GLY A 641 1.52 21.36 17.24
N ASP A 642 0.43 22.05 17.59
CA ASP A 642 -0.46 21.75 18.71
C ASP A 642 -1.10 20.37 18.58
N PHE A 643 -1.60 19.95 17.41
CA PHE A 643 -2.24 18.63 17.29
C PHE A 643 -1.23 17.48 17.43
N VAL A 644 0.02 17.68 16.95
CA VAL A 644 1.13 16.74 17.16
C VAL A 644 1.41 16.61 18.65
N SER A 645 1.40 17.74 19.37
CA SER A 645 1.58 17.75 20.82
C SER A 645 0.43 17.07 21.57
N VAL A 646 -0.81 17.19 21.07
CA VAL A 646 -1.98 16.50 21.62
C VAL A 646 -1.81 14.99 21.46
N ALA A 647 -1.52 14.49 20.26
CA ALA A 647 -1.30 13.06 20.06
C ALA A 647 -0.15 12.51 20.93
N GLN A 648 0.99 13.22 20.98
CA GLN A 648 2.13 12.81 21.81
C GLN A 648 1.81 12.77 23.32
N ARG A 649 0.96 13.68 23.80
CA ARG A 649 0.46 13.66 25.19
C ARG A 649 -0.25 12.35 25.50
N HIS A 650 -1.01 11.81 24.55
CA HIS A 650 -1.73 10.55 24.70
C HIS A 650 -0.92 9.31 24.27
N GLN A 651 0.39 9.47 24.05
CA GLN A 651 1.32 8.41 23.61
C GLN A 651 1.06 7.88 22.19
N SER A 652 0.37 8.66 21.36
CA SER A 652 0.21 8.38 19.93
C SER A 652 1.21 9.20 19.11
N ASN A 653 1.89 8.54 18.19
CA ASN A 653 2.94 9.15 17.38
C ASN A 653 2.40 9.67 16.05
N VAL A 654 2.61 10.94 15.73
CA VAL A 654 2.29 11.48 14.39
C VAL A 654 3.44 11.22 13.42
N GLN A 655 3.12 10.81 12.20
CA GLN A 655 4.03 10.73 11.07
C GLN A 655 3.49 11.49 9.86
N TRP A 656 4.39 12.07 9.07
CA TRP A 656 4.01 12.78 7.85
C TRP A 656 4.03 11.82 6.67
N VAL A 657 2.88 11.65 6.00
CA VAL A 657 2.80 10.84 4.78
C VAL A 657 3.21 11.70 3.58
N ILE A 658 4.29 11.30 2.93
CA ILE A 658 4.85 11.94 1.75
C ILE A 658 4.43 11.11 0.54
N GLN A 659 3.48 11.64 -0.21
CA GLN A 659 2.87 10.94 -1.32
C GLN A 659 3.37 11.47 -2.66
N ARG A 660 3.60 10.53 -3.60
CA ARG A 660 3.73 10.84 -5.01
C ARG A 660 3.26 9.65 -5.85
N ASN A 661 2.33 9.90 -6.77
CA ASN A 661 1.80 8.91 -7.69
C ASN A 661 2.15 9.16 -9.17
N ASP A 662 2.60 10.37 -9.53
CA ASP A 662 3.04 10.71 -10.89
C ASP A 662 4.57 10.65 -11.06
N TRP A 663 5.00 9.68 -11.87
CA TRP A 663 6.40 9.40 -12.19
C TRP A 663 6.67 9.50 -13.70
N ARG A 664 5.77 10.09 -14.50
CA ARG A 664 5.94 10.20 -15.97
C ARG A 664 7.19 11.00 -16.36
N SER A 665 7.53 12.03 -15.60
CA SER A 665 8.75 12.82 -15.78
C SER A 665 10.01 12.04 -15.33
N TRP A 666 9.87 11.11 -14.39
CA TRP A 666 10.98 10.40 -13.75
C TRP A 666 11.78 9.53 -14.71
N THR A 667 11.11 8.88 -15.66
CA THR A 667 11.75 7.99 -16.65
C THR A 667 12.69 8.74 -17.58
N ARG A 668 12.51 10.06 -17.73
CA ARG A 668 13.36 10.93 -18.56
C ARG A 668 14.57 11.48 -17.81
N LEU A 669 14.62 11.32 -16.49
CA LEU A 669 15.73 11.79 -15.67
C LEU A 669 16.89 10.79 -15.71
N ASP A 670 18.12 11.31 -15.80
CA ASP A 670 19.31 10.50 -15.59
C ASP A 670 19.49 10.12 -14.10
N LYS A 671 20.45 9.23 -13.83
CA LYS A 671 20.74 8.73 -12.48
C LYS A 671 21.06 9.86 -11.50
N ASP A 672 21.90 10.81 -11.89
CA ASP A 672 22.38 11.88 -11.00
C ASP A 672 21.25 12.85 -10.66
N ARG A 673 20.37 13.12 -11.62
CA ARG A 673 19.21 13.97 -11.41
C ARG A 673 18.17 13.31 -10.50
N LYS A 674 17.90 12.00 -10.67
CA LYS A 674 17.06 11.22 -9.74
C LYS A 674 17.57 11.31 -8.31
N VAL A 675 18.88 11.14 -8.11
CA VAL A 675 19.53 11.26 -6.80
C VAL A 675 19.45 12.68 -6.26
N ALA A 676 19.66 13.71 -7.09
CA ALA A 676 19.55 15.11 -6.69
C ALA A 676 18.15 15.49 -6.19
N VAL A 677 17.10 15.01 -6.86
CA VAL A 677 15.69 15.22 -6.46
C VAL A 677 15.43 14.61 -5.08
N LEU A 678 15.83 13.35 -4.87
CA LEU A 678 15.64 12.68 -3.58
C LEU A 678 16.51 13.26 -2.45
N ASN A 679 17.69 13.78 -2.79
CA ASN A 679 18.52 14.53 -1.84
C ASN A 679 17.85 15.81 -1.38
N ARG A 680 17.26 16.56 -2.32
CA ARG A 680 16.53 17.78 -1.99
C ARG A 680 15.30 17.48 -1.13
N LEU A 681 14.57 16.42 -1.47
CA LEU A 681 13.46 15.92 -0.65
C LEU A 681 13.94 15.56 0.76
N SER A 682 15.09 14.89 0.88
CA SER A 682 15.67 14.55 2.18
C SER A 682 15.93 15.78 3.04
N ASP A 683 16.44 16.86 2.45
CA ASP A 683 16.71 18.11 3.17
C ASP A 683 15.43 18.76 3.70
N ASP A 684 14.37 18.79 2.89
CA ASP A 684 13.08 19.34 3.29
C ASP A 684 12.42 18.47 4.39
N ILE A 685 12.53 17.14 4.31
CA ILE A 685 12.04 16.21 5.37
C ILE A 685 12.79 16.43 6.68
N VAL A 686 14.12 16.51 6.63
CA VAL A 686 14.94 16.75 7.83
C VAL A 686 14.58 18.10 8.45
N ARG A 687 14.34 19.13 7.63
CA ARG A 687 13.91 20.45 8.10
C ARG A 687 12.51 20.43 8.72
N LEU A 688 11.58 19.68 8.12
CA LEU A 688 10.22 19.47 8.66
C LEU A 688 10.27 18.85 10.06
N LEU A 689 10.98 17.74 10.22
CA LEU A 689 11.04 17.00 11.48
C LEU A 689 11.92 17.67 12.55
N SER A 690 12.96 18.42 12.15
CA SER A 690 13.82 19.16 13.09
C SER A 690 13.21 20.45 13.61
N THR A 691 12.05 20.88 13.09
CA THR A 691 11.30 22.01 13.63
C THR A 691 10.80 21.62 15.04
N GLY A 692 11.28 22.29 16.09
CA GLY A 692 10.88 22.00 17.46
C GLY A 692 9.46 22.48 17.77
N LEU A 693 8.70 21.72 18.58
CA LEU A 693 7.40 22.21 19.06
C LEU A 693 7.58 23.43 19.96
N GLN A 694 6.75 24.46 19.78
CA GLN A 694 6.86 25.73 20.51
C GLN A 694 6.21 25.73 21.91
N ASN A 695 5.78 24.58 22.43
CA ASN A 695 5.09 24.53 23.72
C ASN A 695 6.04 24.78 24.91
N TRP A 696 5.54 25.51 25.91
CA TRP A 696 6.35 25.98 27.04
C TRP A 696 6.97 24.85 27.89
N THR A 697 6.27 23.72 28.02
CA THR A 697 6.76 22.54 28.76
C THR A 697 7.97 21.90 28.06
N ALA A 698 8.02 21.90 26.73
CA ALA A 698 9.16 21.44 25.96
C ALA A 698 10.33 22.42 26.00
N ALA A 699 10.04 23.71 25.88
CA ALA A 699 11.05 24.77 25.93
C ALA A 699 11.79 24.78 27.27
N VAL A 700 11.08 24.55 28.38
CA VAL A 700 11.66 24.49 29.74
C VAL A 700 12.36 23.15 30.00
N SER A 701 11.77 22.02 29.62
CA SER A 701 12.36 20.70 29.88
C SER A 701 13.70 20.49 29.15
N ASN A 702 13.86 21.07 27.96
CA ASN A 702 15.10 21.00 27.17
C ASN A 702 16.28 21.76 27.80
N ARG A 703 16.02 22.72 28.70
CA ARG A 703 17.05 23.55 29.35
C ARG A 703 17.53 23.00 30.69
N LEU A 704 16.86 21.97 31.24
CA LEU A 704 17.30 21.31 32.47
C LEU A 704 18.47 20.34 32.20
N PRO A 705 19.36 20.08 33.17
CA PRO A 705 20.34 19.00 33.06
C PRO A 705 19.62 17.68 32.76
N PHE A 706 20.17 16.88 31.85
CA PHE A 706 19.51 15.70 31.24
C PHE A 706 18.28 16.00 30.35
N GLY A 707 18.08 17.25 29.92
CA GLY A 707 16.91 17.72 29.15
C GLY A 707 17.02 17.61 27.63
N ALA A 708 18.21 17.76 27.04
CA ALA A 708 18.41 17.82 25.59
C ALA A 708 18.05 16.54 24.80
N ARG A 709 17.67 15.46 25.48
CA ARG A 709 17.25 14.17 24.90
C ARG A 709 15.74 14.06 24.68
N PHE A 710 14.95 15.05 25.11
CA PHE A 710 13.49 14.99 25.17
C PHE A 710 12.79 16.13 24.40
N ALA A 711 13.48 16.79 23.48
CA ALA A 711 12.88 17.84 22.67
C ALA A 711 11.81 17.22 21.76
N PRO A 712 10.51 17.53 21.95
CA PRO A 712 9.49 17.02 21.06
C PRO A 712 9.68 17.66 19.68
N THR A 713 9.88 16.79 18.71
CA THR A 713 9.99 17.11 17.29
C THR A 713 8.60 17.27 16.70
N ASN A 714 8.53 17.95 15.56
CA ASN A 714 7.30 18.07 14.78
C ASN A 714 7.00 16.74 14.07
N GLY A 715 6.62 15.71 14.84
CA GLY A 715 6.38 14.33 14.38
C GLY A 715 7.49 13.35 14.75
N SER A 716 7.20 12.06 14.65
CA SER A 716 8.07 10.93 15.02
C SER A 716 8.82 10.30 13.84
N GLY A 717 8.44 10.65 12.60
CA GLY A 717 8.97 10.06 11.38
C GLY A 717 8.14 10.41 10.15
N VAL A 718 8.39 9.70 9.06
CA VAL A 718 7.67 9.85 7.78
C VAL A 718 7.18 8.51 7.26
N VAL A 719 6.08 8.54 6.51
CA VAL A 719 5.60 7.42 5.69
C VAL A 719 5.85 7.78 4.22
N LEU A 720 6.57 6.94 3.49
CA LEU A 720 6.78 7.11 2.05
C LEU A 720 5.70 6.36 1.29
N PHE A 721 4.88 7.09 0.50
CA PHE A 721 3.85 6.49 -0.36
C PHE A 721 4.11 6.83 -1.83
N PHE A 722 4.99 6.05 -2.44
CA PHE A 722 5.47 6.27 -3.81
C PHE A 722 4.79 5.31 -4.79
N ASP A 723 3.46 5.42 -4.90
CA ASP A 723 2.68 4.54 -5.77
C ASP A 723 3.09 4.68 -7.24
N GLY A 724 3.24 3.55 -7.93
CA GLY A 724 3.71 3.50 -9.31
C GLY A 724 5.15 3.96 -9.53
N TYR A 725 6.01 3.94 -8.49
CA TYR A 725 7.44 4.22 -8.64
C TYR A 725 8.09 3.25 -9.64
N PRO A 726 8.95 3.73 -10.57
CA PRO A 726 9.54 2.87 -11.59
C PRO A 726 10.39 1.72 -11.02
N GLU A 727 10.18 0.52 -11.57
CA GLU A 727 10.84 -0.72 -11.13
C GLU A 727 12.20 -0.97 -11.80
N ASP A 728 12.70 -0.02 -12.60
CA ASP A 728 14.00 -0.16 -13.26
C ASP A 728 15.16 -0.17 -12.24
N PRO A 729 16.25 -0.91 -12.49
CA PRO A 729 17.34 -1.05 -11.52
C PRO A 729 17.96 0.27 -11.06
N VAL A 730 18.00 1.29 -11.92
CA VAL A 730 18.56 2.61 -11.59
C VAL A 730 17.64 3.33 -10.60
N SER A 731 16.33 3.29 -10.82
CA SER A 731 15.34 3.87 -9.90
C SER A 731 15.30 3.13 -8.56
N VAL A 732 15.35 1.80 -8.55
CA VAL A 732 15.40 1.01 -7.32
C VAL A 732 16.65 1.34 -6.49
N GLN A 733 17.82 1.41 -7.14
CA GLN A 733 19.06 1.82 -6.47
C GLN A 733 18.96 3.24 -5.89
N ALA A 734 18.39 4.20 -6.64
CA ALA A 734 18.22 5.57 -6.18
C ALA A 734 17.30 5.66 -4.95
N PHE A 735 16.22 4.88 -4.91
CA PHE A 735 15.31 4.81 -3.77
C PHE A 735 16.00 4.26 -2.51
N ASN A 736 16.74 3.15 -2.63
CA ASN A 736 17.44 2.55 -1.50
C ASN A 736 18.49 3.50 -0.92
N GLN A 737 19.28 4.13 -1.81
CA GLN A 737 20.25 5.16 -1.41
C GLN A 737 19.56 6.33 -0.70
N PHE A 738 18.40 6.77 -1.19
CA PHE A 738 17.62 7.83 -0.57
C PHE A 738 17.18 7.47 0.85
N VAL A 739 16.59 6.29 1.07
CA VAL A 739 16.12 5.87 2.40
C VAL A 739 17.28 5.80 3.40
N ASP A 740 18.41 5.23 2.99
CA ASP A 740 19.59 5.12 3.86
C ASP A 740 20.19 6.48 4.21
N GLN A 741 20.30 7.37 3.22
CA GLN A 741 20.80 8.73 3.44
C GLN A 741 19.85 9.55 4.31
N LEU A 742 18.55 9.48 4.06
CA LEU A 742 17.54 10.15 4.85
C LEU A 742 17.61 9.71 6.31
N ARG A 743 17.67 8.39 6.56
CA ARG A 743 17.80 7.82 7.90
C ARG A 743 19.05 8.34 8.61
N SER A 744 20.19 8.39 7.92
CA SER A 744 21.45 8.95 8.46
C SER A 744 21.32 10.44 8.79
N ARG A 745 20.71 11.25 7.92
CA ARG A 745 20.51 12.69 8.14
C ARG A 745 19.57 12.97 9.31
N LEU A 746 18.45 12.23 9.43
CA LEU A 746 17.50 12.37 10.53
C LEU A 746 18.15 12.08 11.90
N ARG A 747 18.97 11.02 11.98
CA ARG A 747 19.76 10.71 13.19
C ARG A 747 20.73 11.84 13.55
N LYS A 748 21.47 12.37 12.57
CA LYS A 748 22.41 13.49 12.76
C LYS A 748 21.69 14.75 13.26
N ALA A 749 20.50 15.02 12.73
CA ALA A 749 19.65 16.13 13.14
C ALA A 749 18.92 15.89 14.48
N ARG A 750 19.02 14.69 15.06
CA ARG A 750 18.25 14.25 16.24
C ARG A 750 16.72 14.40 16.05
N ALA A 751 16.25 14.28 14.82
CA ALA A 751 14.86 14.48 14.43
C ALA A 751 14.05 13.16 14.36
N GLY A 752 14.51 12.12 15.05
CA GLY A 752 14.05 10.74 14.88
C GLY A 752 14.84 9.98 13.81
N ASP A 753 14.45 8.73 13.51
CA ASP A 753 15.02 7.93 12.41
C ASP A 753 14.04 6.91 11.80
N ARG A 754 12.74 7.09 12.07
CA ARG A 754 11.70 6.18 11.59
C ARG A 754 11.20 6.59 10.21
N ILE A 755 11.22 5.63 9.29
CA ILE A 755 10.78 5.76 7.91
C ILE A 755 9.93 4.52 7.61
N ASP A 756 8.61 4.69 7.63
CA ASP A 756 7.67 3.62 7.27
C ASP A 756 7.35 3.74 5.76
N VAL A 757 6.89 2.66 5.15
CA VAL A 757 6.61 2.60 3.71
C VAL A 757 5.17 2.16 3.51
N MET A 758 4.40 2.95 2.77
CA MET A 758 3.04 2.60 2.36
C MET A 758 3.05 2.10 0.92
N LEU A 759 2.29 1.05 0.67
CA LEU A 759 2.21 0.39 -0.63
C LEU A 759 0.84 -0.27 -0.84
N ARG A 760 0.58 -0.61 -2.09
CA ARG A 760 -0.59 -1.39 -2.49
C ARG A 760 -0.36 -2.87 -2.21
N HIS A 761 -1.43 -3.62 -1.93
CA HIS A 761 -1.37 -5.07 -1.71
C HIS A 761 -0.67 -5.82 -2.86
N ASP A 762 -1.01 -5.48 -4.11
CA ASP A 762 -0.53 -6.12 -5.34
C ASP A 762 0.92 -5.75 -5.73
N ARG A 763 1.55 -4.83 -4.99
CA ARG A 763 2.95 -4.41 -5.20
C ARG A 763 3.92 -5.07 -4.23
N VAL A 764 3.43 -5.75 -3.20
CA VAL A 764 4.27 -6.52 -2.28
C VAL A 764 5.02 -7.57 -3.09
N GLY A 765 6.36 -7.59 -2.98
CA GLY A 765 7.21 -8.51 -3.75
C GLY A 765 7.76 -7.95 -5.07
N HIS A 766 7.44 -6.70 -5.45
CA HIS A 766 7.85 -6.10 -6.73
C HIS A 766 8.65 -4.80 -6.59
N GLY A 767 9.59 -4.52 -7.52
CA GLY A 767 10.36 -3.27 -7.56
C GLY A 767 11.04 -2.89 -6.23
N VAL A 768 10.82 -1.63 -5.79
CA VAL A 768 11.27 -1.13 -4.47
C VAL A 768 10.60 -1.82 -3.28
N TYR A 769 9.57 -2.63 -3.51
CA TYR A 769 8.85 -3.42 -2.53
C TYR A 769 9.11 -4.92 -2.67
N SER A 770 10.15 -5.31 -3.42
CA SER A 770 10.59 -6.71 -3.50
C SER A 770 10.96 -7.27 -2.13
N TYR A 771 10.71 -8.57 -1.91
CA TYR A 771 10.96 -9.20 -0.61
C TYR A 771 12.42 -9.03 -0.12
N ALA A 772 13.38 -9.13 -1.04
CA ALA A 772 14.78 -8.86 -0.76
C ALA A 772 15.00 -7.41 -0.28
N ASN A 773 14.34 -6.43 -0.91
CA ASN A 773 14.45 -5.03 -0.52
C ASN A 773 13.74 -4.74 0.81
N LEU A 774 12.55 -5.30 1.03
CA LEU A 774 11.84 -5.19 2.31
C LEU A 774 12.69 -5.75 3.45
N MET A 775 13.30 -6.93 3.25
CA MET A 775 14.21 -7.52 4.22
C MET A 775 15.44 -6.64 4.47
N GLN A 776 16.01 -6.07 3.41
CA GLN A 776 17.14 -5.15 3.53
C GLN A 776 16.77 -3.92 4.36
N LEU A 777 15.61 -3.30 4.13
CA LEU A 777 15.12 -2.16 4.90
C LEU A 777 14.99 -2.47 6.40
N VAL A 778 14.52 -3.68 6.74
CA VAL A 778 14.46 -4.15 8.12
C VAL A 778 15.86 -4.35 8.69
N THR A 779 16.72 -5.09 7.98
CA THR A 779 18.05 -5.46 8.45
C THR A 779 18.98 -4.26 8.62
N ASP A 780 18.93 -3.28 7.71
CA ASP A 780 19.74 -2.07 7.78
C ASP A 780 19.29 -1.14 8.91
N SER A 781 18.04 -1.27 9.37
CA SER A 781 17.56 -0.63 10.59
C SER A 781 18.15 -1.29 11.85
N ASP A 782 18.34 -2.61 11.84
CA ASP A 782 18.91 -3.39 12.95
C ASP A 782 20.44 -3.22 13.09
N LYS A 783 21.20 -3.25 11.97
CA LYS A 783 22.68 -3.11 11.96
C LYS A 783 23.17 -1.81 12.60
N ASN A 784 22.34 -0.78 12.56
CA ASN A 784 22.67 0.56 13.05
C ASN A 784 22.17 0.81 14.49
N ALA A 785 21.99 -0.25 15.28
CA ALA A 785 21.66 -0.16 16.70
C ALA A 785 22.75 0.64 17.46
N VAL A 786 22.32 1.61 18.25
CA VAL A 786 23.25 2.43 19.05
C VAL A 786 23.89 1.52 20.12
N THR A 787 25.21 1.59 20.26
CA THR A 787 25.99 0.83 21.25
C THR A 787 25.84 1.35 22.68
N ASP A 788 25.28 2.54 22.85
CA ASP A 788 24.94 3.13 24.15
C ASP A 788 23.80 2.34 24.83
N LEU A 789 24.12 1.78 26.00
CA LEU A 789 23.23 0.98 26.83
C LEU A 789 22.02 1.79 27.32
N LEU A 790 22.18 3.11 27.50
CA LEU A 790 21.06 4.02 27.81
C LEU A 790 20.21 4.32 26.57
N ALA A 791 20.79 4.39 25.38
CA ALA A 791 20.05 4.61 24.13
C ALA A 791 19.25 3.37 23.66
N ARG A 792 19.61 2.17 24.13
CA ARG A 792 18.80 0.93 23.99
C ARG A 792 17.57 0.93 24.90
N VAL A 793 17.63 1.69 26.01
CA VAL A 793 16.52 1.89 26.95
C VAL A 793 15.69 3.13 26.56
N GLU A 794 16.28 4.13 25.90
CA GLU A 794 15.67 5.45 25.63
C GLU A 794 14.81 5.56 24.34
N ARG A 795 14.87 4.61 23.40
CA ARG A 795 14.07 4.66 22.17
C ARG A 795 13.48 3.29 21.84
N ASP A 796 12.15 3.24 21.81
CA ASP A 796 11.25 2.13 21.55
C ASP A 796 11.85 0.86 20.93
N GLN A 797 11.40 -0.25 21.51
CA GLN A 797 11.36 -1.55 20.88
C GLN A 797 10.74 -1.40 19.47
N LYS A 798 11.50 -1.88 18.47
CA LYS A 798 11.23 -1.88 17.01
C LYS A 798 11.45 -0.53 16.30
N ARG A 799 12.74 -0.21 16.04
CA ARG A 799 13.21 0.72 14.99
C ARG A 799 12.94 0.24 13.56
N ARG A 800 12.43 -0.98 13.42
CA ARG A 800 12.16 -1.59 12.13
C ARG A 800 11.05 -0.79 11.44
N PRO A 801 11.16 -0.60 10.11
CA PRO A 801 10.14 0.10 9.35
C PRO A 801 8.88 -0.77 9.26
N ASN A 802 7.71 -0.15 9.37
CA ASN A 802 6.47 -0.83 9.00
C ASN A 802 6.21 -0.73 7.50
N PHE A 803 5.57 -1.76 6.97
CA PHE A 803 5.03 -1.82 5.61
C PHE A 803 3.51 -1.70 5.69
N LEU A 804 3.00 -0.48 5.47
CA LEU A 804 1.58 -0.14 5.55
C LEU A 804 0.93 -0.56 4.23
N VAL A 805 0.23 -1.69 4.21
CA VAL A 805 -0.34 -2.26 2.99
C VAL A 805 -1.80 -1.87 2.89
N LEU A 806 -2.15 -1.02 1.93
CA LEU A 806 -3.54 -0.68 1.61
C LEU A 806 -4.24 -1.95 1.08
N LEU A 807 -5.24 -2.45 1.80
CA LEU A 807 -5.98 -3.66 1.45
C LEU A 807 -7.19 -3.37 0.57
N ASP A 808 -7.33 -4.17 -0.49
CA ASP A 808 -8.50 -4.23 -1.35
C ASP A 808 -9.71 -4.79 -0.57
N GLU A 809 -10.92 -4.32 -0.89
CA GLU A 809 -12.15 -4.98 -0.46
C GLU A 809 -12.53 -6.11 -1.45
N PRO A 810 -13.10 -7.23 -0.97
CA PRO A 810 -13.42 -7.54 0.43
C PRO A 810 -12.19 -7.99 1.24
N THR A 811 -12.11 -7.55 2.50
CA THR A 811 -11.00 -7.88 3.42
C THR A 811 -10.97 -9.36 3.81
N THR A 812 -12.08 -10.09 3.66
CA THR A 812 -12.17 -11.54 3.90
C THR A 812 -11.14 -12.32 3.08
N ASP A 813 -10.93 -11.89 1.83
CA ASP A 813 -10.08 -12.57 0.85
C ASP A 813 -8.70 -11.89 0.78
N SER A 814 -8.66 -10.55 0.67
CA SER A 814 -7.42 -9.80 0.45
C SER A 814 -6.39 -9.94 1.58
N LYS A 815 -6.83 -10.04 2.85
CA LYS A 815 -5.89 -10.24 3.98
C LYS A 815 -5.20 -11.61 3.93
N LYS A 816 -5.90 -12.63 3.43
CA LYS A 816 -5.37 -13.99 3.28
C LYS A 816 -4.43 -14.06 2.07
N ALA A 817 -4.83 -13.47 0.95
CA ALA A 817 -3.99 -13.34 -0.24
C ALA A 817 -2.68 -12.58 0.07
N LEU A 818 -2.73 -11.53 0.89
CA LEU A 818 -1.53 -10.83 1.35
C LEU A 818 -0.59 -11.75 2.11
N ARG A 819 -1.09 -12.49 3.09
CA ARG A 819 -0.27 -13.44 3.84
C ARG A 819 0.34 -14.50 2.94
N GLU A 820 -0.47 -15.11 2.08
CA GLU A 820 -0.05 -16.16 1.15
C GLU A 820 1.04 -15.67 0.19
N SER A 821 0.90 -14.45 -0.36
CA SER A 821 1.90 -13.87 -1.25
C SER A 821 3.28 -13.74 -0.57
N VAL A 822 3.30 -13.33 0.70
CA VAL A 822 4.53 -13.21 1.49
C VAL A 822 5.10 -14.59 1.84
N GLU A 823 4.24 -15.54 2.17
CA GLU A 823 4.59 -16.93 2.46
C GLU A 823 5.19 -17.68 1.25
N ALA A 824 4.72 -17.36 0.04
CA ALA A 824 5.27 -17.87 -1.20
C ALA A 824 6.63 -17.25 -1.53
N GLY A 825 6.84 -15.98 -1.17
CA GLY A 825 8.07 -15.24 -1.49
C GLY A 825 9.20 -15.37 -0.48
N LEU A 826 8.91 -15.74 0.77
CA LEU A 826 9.86 -15.79 1.89
C LEU A 826 9.67 -17.06 2.72
N HIS A 827 10.74 -17.53 3.36
CA HIS A 827 10.71 -18.73 4.20
C HIS A 827 11.31 -18.48 5.59
N GLY A 828 10.99 -19.37 6.55
CA GLY A 828 11.60 -19.36 7.88
C GLY A 828 11.48 -18.04 8.65
N GLU A 829 12.60 -17.58 9.21
CA GLU A 829 12.70 -16.36 10.03
C GLU A 829 12.47 -15.07 9.21
N GLU A 830 12.91 -15.06 7.95
CA GLU A 830 12.73 -13.92 7.05
C GLU A 830 11.25 -13.62 6.83
N ARG A 831 10.47 -14.67 6.56
CA ARG A 831 9.00 -14.60 6.46
C ARG A 831 8.38 -14.02 7.72
N MET A 832 8.71 -14.58 8.88
CA MET A 832 8.19 -14.10 10.17
C MET A 832 8.53 -12.63 10.39
N THR A 833 9.76 -12.24 10.09
CA THR A 833 10.25 -10.87 10.27
C THR A 833 9.46 -9.88 9.42
N VAL A 834 9.26 -10.16 8.12
CA VAL A 834 8.50 -9.28 7.22
C VAL A 834 7.02 -9.24 7.59
N LEU A 835 6.39 -10.38 7.85
CA LEU A 835 4.97 -10.43 8.26
C LEU A 835 4.72 -9.58 9.51
N ARG A 836 5.63 -9.62 10.50
CA ARG A 836 5.55 -8.81 11.71
C ARG A 836 5.88 -7.32 11.51
N GLN A 837 6.28 -6.90 10.32
CA GLN A 837 6.39 -5.49 9.93
C GLN A 837 5.25 -5.03 9.01
N ILE A 838 4.48 -5.94 8.44
CA ILE A 838 3.32 -5.59 7.61
C ILE A 838 2.17 -5.15 8.52
N VAL A 839 1.57 -4.01 8.22
CA VAL A 839 0.35 -3.50 8.87
C VAL A 839 -0.69 -3.32 7.75
N PRO A 840 -1.67 -4.23 7.64
CA PRO A 840 -2.74 -4.07 6.66
C PRO A 840 -3.64 -2.90 7.04
N VAL A 841 -3.95 -2.03 6.07
CA VAL A 841 -4.75 -0.82 6.24
C VAL A 841 -6.10 -1.02 5.56
N ILE A 842 -7.17 -0.96 6.33
CA ILE A 842 -8.54 -1.23 5.86
C ILE A 842 -9.40 0.03 5.89
N THR A 843 -10.42 0.06 5.02
CA THR A 843 -11.53 1.01 5.09
C THR A 843 -12.73 0.29 5.69
N PHE A 844 -13.25 0.78 6.81
CA PHE A 844 -14.39 0.16 7.49
C PHE A 844 -15.69 0.87 7.14
N ASP A 845 -16.72 0.10 6.78
CA ASP A 845 -18.01 0.61 6.32
C ASP A 845 -18.97 1.04 7.44
N ASN A 846 -18.56 0.90 8.71
CA ASN A 846 -19.37 1.14 9.91
C ASN A 846 -20.59 0.22 10.06
N ASP A 847 -20.63 -0.88 9.30
CA ASP A 847 -21.79 -1.78 9.24
C ASP A 847 -21.38 -3.25 9.44
N ASN A 848 -20.35 -3.72 8.75
CA ASN A 848 -19.90 -5.12 8.81
C ASN A 848 -18.99 -5.41 10.01
N TRP A 849 -19.52 -5.21 11.22
CA TRP A 849 -18.80 -5.37 12.49
C TRP A 849 -18.21 -6.77 12.71
N GLN A 850 -18.86 -7.82 12.17
CA GLN A 850 -18.35 -9.17 12.25
C GLN A 850 -17.09 -9.37 11.42
N GLN A 851 -17.07 -8.84 10.18
CA GLN A 851 -15.87 -8.87 9.35
C GLN A 851 -14.73 -8.07 9.98
N LEU A 852 -15.03 -6.91 10.60
CA LEU A 852 -14.03 -6.13 11.33
C LEU A 852 -13.41 -6.93 12.49
N GLN A 853 -14.23 -7.64 13.26
CA GLN A 853 -13.74 -8.53 14.33
C GLN A 853 -12.79 -9.59 13.78
N ASP A 854 -13.16 -10.24 12.67
CA ASP A 854 -12.32 -11.23 11.99
C ASP A 854 -11.03 -10.60 11.44
N ASP A 855 -11.06 -9.35 11.00
CA ASP A 855 -9.87 -8.61 10.54
C ASP A 855 -8.92 -8.31 11.70
N ILE A 856 -9.46 -7.88 12.86
CA ILE A 856 -8.67 -7.60 14.07
C ILE A 856 -7.99 -8.87 14.60
N VAL A 857 -8.75 -9.95 14.77
CA VAL A 857 -8.21 -11.24 15.26
C VAL A 857 -7.18 -11.79 14.28
N TYR A 858 -7.46 -11.74 12.97
CA TYR A 858 -6.51 -12.22 11.97
C TYR A 858 -5.22 -11.37 11.95
N ALA A 859 -5.32 -10.05 12.13
CA ALA A 859 -4.17 -9.16 12.16
C ALA A 859 -3.28 -9.39 13.39
N GLN A 860 -3.87 -9.64 14.55
CA GLN A 860 -3.16 -9.98 15.79
C GLN A 860 -2.18 -11.15 15.59
N ASP A 861 -2.66 -12.23 14.99
CA ASP A 861 -1.88 -13.46 14.89
C ASP A 861 -0.86 -13.45 13.76
N ASN A 862 -1.14 -12.71 12.67
CA ASN A 862 -0.41 -12.88 11.41
C ASN A 862 0.44 -11.68 11.00
N PHE A 863 0.11 -10.49 11.49
CA PHE A 863 0.72 -9.24 11.04
C PHE A 863 1.37 -8.47 12.20
N GLY A 864 1.98 -7.34 11.86
CA GLY A 864 2.57 -6.38 12.79
C GLY A 864 1.56 -5.36 13.34
N GLY A 865 0.25 -5.60 13.19
CA GLY A 865 -0.81 -4.70 13.63
C GLY A 865 -1.90 -4.51 12.58
N ILE A 866 -2.74 -3.48 12.77
CA ILE A 866 -3.85 -3.12 11.88
C ILE A 866 -3.93 -1.59 11.68
N GLY A 867 -4.26 -1.15 10.47
CA GLY A 867 -4.43 0.26 10.13
C GLY A 867 -5.84 0.59 9.64
N PHE A 868 -6.26 1.84 9.84
CA PHE A 868 -7.57 2.34 9.43
C PHE A 868 -7.46 3.57 8.54
N TRP A 869 -8.19 3.55 7.44
CA TRP A 869 -8.36 4.67 6.53
C TRP A 869 -9.85 5.04 6.36
N PRO A 870 -10.26 6.29 6.62
CA PRO A 870 -9.57 7.23 7.49
C PRO A 870 -9.49 6.71 8.93
N MET A 871 -8.73 7.37 9.80
CA MET A 871 -8.72 7.06 11.22
C MET A 871 -10.13 7.19 11.83
N PRO A 872 -10.52 6.30 12.75
CA PRO A 872 -11.79 6.43 13.44
C PRO A 872 -11.79 7.68 14.32
N LEU A 873 -12.86 8.46 14.24
CA LEU A 873 -13.12 9.58 15.13
C LEU A 873 -14.23 9.19 16.11
N SER A 874 -14.11 9.60 17.36
CA SER A 874 -15.20 9.46 18.32
C SER A 874 -16.31 10.43 17.92
N ALA A 875 -17.56 9.95 17.86
CA ALA A 875 -18.70 10.79 17.49
C ALA A 875 -18.84 11.97 18.46
N ALA A 876 -18.34 13.15 18.06
CA ALA A 876 -18.70 14.40 18.70
C ALA A 876 -20.12 14.76 18.24
N GLY A 877 -21.14 14.23 18.92
CA GLY A 877 -22.53 14.66 18.75
C GLY A 877 -23.22 14.29 17.43
N ALA A 878 -22.69 13.33 16.65
CA ALA A 878 -23.43 12.73 15.55
C ALA A 878 -24.44 11.72 16.14
N ALA A 879 -25.60 12.23 16.56
CA ALA A 879 -26.78 11.41 16.73
C ALA A 879 -27.02 10.70 15.38
N GLN A 880 -26.60 9.45 15.32
CA GLN A 880 -27.07 8.48 14.34
C GLN A 880 -28.59 8.64 14.32
N LYS A 881 -29.16 8.99 13.16
CA LYS A 881 -30.61 8.92 12.97
C LYS A 881 -30.99 7.45 13.08
N THR A 882 -31.16 6.97 14.30
CA THR A 882 -31.77 5.68 14.60
C THR A 882 -33.26 5.82 14.37
N ASP A 883 -33.83 4.89 13.62
CA ASP A 883 -35.27 4.68 13.54
C ASP A 883 -35.92 4.75 14.93
N PRO A 884 -37.10 5.38 15.08
CA PRO A 884 -37.78 5.56 16.37
C PRO A 884 -38.31 4.26 17.02
N ALA A 885 -37.90 3.09 16.51
CA ALA A 885 -38.26 1.78 17.04
C ALA A 885 -37.20 1.14 17.96
N MET A 886 -36.04 1.78 18.18
CA MET A 886 -35.04 1.29 19.13
C MET A 886 -34.73 2.31 20.24
N PRO A 887 -34.62 1.87 21.51
CA PRO A 887 -34.37 2.75 22.65
C PRO A 887 -33.02 3.47 22.51
N THR A 888 -32.98 4.72 22.95
CA THR A 888 -31.83 5.63 22.86
C THR A 888 -30.59 5.11 23.61
N VAL A 889 -29.45 5.14 22.92
CA VAL A 889 -28.16 4.54 23.30
C VAL A 889 -27.57 5.16 24.58
N ASP A 890 -27.85 6.43 24.91
CA ASP A 890 -27.26 7.10 26.09
C ASP A 890 -27.75 6.54 27.44
N SER A 891 -28.84 5.78 27.46
CA SER A 891 -29.40 5.15 28.67
C SER A 891 -29.14 3.64 28.77
N LEU A 892 -28.43 3.06 27.79
CA LEU A 892 -28.25 1.61 27.64
C LEU A 892 -26.81 1.15 27.46
N VAL A 893 -25.80 2.03 27.61
CA VAL A 893 -24.40 1.60 27.72
C VAL A 893 -24.08 1.30 29.19
N PRO A 894 -24.19 0.04 29.67
CA PRO A 894 -23.47 -0.34 30.87
C PRO A 894 -21.98 -0.14 30.60
N ARG A 895 -21.24 0.31 31.63
CA ARG A 895 -19.77 0.34 31.62
C ARG A 895 -19.23 -0.97 31.05
N ALA A 896 -18.13 -0.87 30.29
CA ALA A 896 -17.33 -2.00 29.81
C ALA A 896 -17.37 -3.16 30.81
N MET A 897 -18.15 -4.19 30.48
CA MET A 897 -18.22 -5.40 31.27
C MET A 897 -16.93 -6.18 31.05
N GLU A 898 -16.38 -6.79 32.10
CA GLU A 898 -15.20 -7.65 31.97
C GLU A 898 -15.49 -8.82 31.00
N GLY A 899 -14.69 -8.95 29.95
CA GLY A 899 -14.77 -10.05 28.96
C GLY A 899 -14.85 -9.57 27.50
N VAL A 900 -14.40 -10.40 26.56
CA VAL A 900 -14.45 -10.08 25.11
C VAL A 900 -15.90 -10.00 24.66
N GLN A 901 -16.36 -8.82 24.23
CA GLN A 901 -17.66 -8.69 23.58
C GLN A 901 -17.51 -8.78 22.07
N ALA A 902 -18.53 -9.35 21.39
CA ALA A 902 -18.55 -9.33 19.94
C ALA A 902 -18.65 -7.88 19.46
N CYS A 903 -17.88 -7.51 18.45
CA CYS A 903 -17.84 -6.11 17.97
C CYS A 903 -19.18 -5.64 17.40
N THR A 904 -20.06 -6.57 17.05
CA THR A 904 -21.46 -6.33 16.66
C THR A 904 -22.31 -5.76 17.80
N LEU A 905 -21.94 -6.04 19.05
CA LEU A 905 -22.61 -5.55 20.27
C LEU A 905 -22.08 -4.18 20.69
N THR A 906 -20.75 -4.02 20.73
CA THR A 906 -20.12 -2.76 21.17
C THR A 906 -20.29 -1.63 20.16
N ARG A 907 -20.20 -1.97 18.86
CA ARG A 907 -20.27 -1.00 17.75
C ARG A 907 -19.32 0.19 17.92
N SER A 908 -18.15 -0.07 18.50
CA SER A 908 -17.05 0.88 18.65
C SER A 908 -15.75 0.21 18.24
N ILE A 909 -15.01 0.85 17.32
CA ILE A 909 -13.71 0.33 16.86
C ILE A 909 -12.72 0.28 18.03
N SER A 910 -12.68 1.32 18.87
CA SER A 910 -11.74 1.36 19.99
C SER A 910 -12.05 0.31 21.06
N GLU A 911 -13.33 0.09 21.38
CA GLU A 911 -13.72 -0.97 22.32
C GLU A 911 -13.46 -2.36 21.75
N CYS A 912 -13.79 -2.59 20.47
CA CYS A 912 -13.48 -3.85 19.78
C CYS A 912 -11.97 -4.17 19.78
N ILE A 913 -11.12 -3.17 19.49
CA ILE A 913 -9.65 -3.34 19.56
C ILE A 913 -9.21 -3.58 21.01
N ALA A 914 -9.75 -2.84 21.98
CA ALA A 914 -9.43 -3.01 23.39
C ALA A 914 -9.79 -4.43 23.90
N ASP A 915 -10.95 -4.96 23.53
CA ASP A 915 -11.41 -6.29 23.93
C ASP A 915 -10.47 -7.40 23.45
N HIS A 916 -9.90 -7.27 22.25
CA HIS A 916 -9.02 -8.31 21.67
C HIS A 916 -7.54 -8.16 22.07
N TYR A 917 -7.08 -6.93 22.36
CA TYR A 917 -5.66 -6.65 22.61
C TYR A 917 -5.31 -6.29 24.06
N GLN A 918 -6.29 -6.13 24.97
CA GLN A 918 -6.04 -5.88 26.40
C GLN A 918 -6.14 -7.16 27.25
N ASP A 919 -5.47 -7.15 28.41
CA ASP A 919 -5.54 -8.22 29.39
C ASP A 919 -5.73 -7.65 30.83
N PRO A 920 -6.89 -7.82 31.47
CA PRO A 920 -8.09 -8.47 30.94
C PRO A 920 -8.76 -7.65 29.81
N PRO A 921 -9.57 -8.28 28.93
CA PRO A 921 -10.33 -7.60 27.88
C PRO A 921 -11.13 -6.40 28.39
N GLY A 922 -11.05 -5.26 27.68
CA GLY A 922 -11.81 -4.05 28.00
C GLY A 922 -11.36 -3.30 29.27
N ALA A 923 -10.19 -3.65 29.83
CA ALA A 923 -9.67 -3.02 31.04
C ALA A 923 -9.42 -1.52 30.86
N GLN A 924 -10.11 -0.69 31.66
CA GLN A 924 -9.82 0.74 31.68
C GLN A 924 -8.52 1.04 32.43
N SER A 925 -7.76 2.02 31.93
CA SER A 925 -6.61 2.55 32.64
C SER A 925 -7.02 3.06 34.02
N SER A 926 -6.22 2.79 35.06
CA SER A 926 -6.46 3.36 36.39
C SER A 926 -6.54 4.89 36.31
N ALA A 927 -7.36 5.51 37.18
CA ALA A 927 -7.50 6.97 37.20
C ALA A 927 -6.14 7.69 37.39
N VAL A 928 -5.22 7.07 38.13
CA VAL A 928 -3.85 7.54 38.29
C VAL A 928 -3.11 7.52 36.96
N CYS A 929 -3.13 6.40 36.23
CA CYS A 929 -2.42 6.30 34.96
C CYS A 929 -3.02 7.18 33.87
N LYS A 930 -4.34 7.36 33.85
CA LYS A 930 -5.00 8.34 33.00
C LYS A 930 -4.47 9.75 33.27
N THR A 931 -4.47 10.17 34.54
CA THR A 931 -4.01 11.50 34.95
C THR A 931 -2.53 11.72 34.64
N VAL A 932 -1.69 10.72 34.93
CA VAL A 932 -0.24 10.75 34.65
C VAL A 932 0.01 10.87 33.16
N CYS A 933 -0.69 10.09 32.34
CA CYS A 933 -0.52 10.13 30.89
C CYS A 933 -0.97 11.46 30.27
N GLU A 934 -2.17 11.94 30.60
CA GLU A 934 -2.67 13.25 30.13
C GLU A 934 -1.77 14.42 30.54
N ASN A 935 -1.00 14.25 31.62
CA ASN A 935 -0.07 15.26 32.14
C ASN A 935 1.40 14.79 32.12
N LEU A 936 1.76 13.89 31.20
CA LEU A 936 3.03 13.14 31.27
C LEU A 936 4.26 14.04 31.38
N TYR A 937 4.33 15.08 30.55
CA TYR A 937 5.44 16.02 30.57
C TYR A 937 5.52 16.82 31.88
N ALA A 938 4.39 17.12 32.51
CA ALA A 938 4.35 17.80 33.79
C ALA A 938 4.84 16.87 34.91
N PHE A 939 4.43 15.60 34.92
CA PHE A 939 4.95 14.59 35.86
C PHE A 939 6.45 14.37 35.68
N ARG A 940 6.94 14.20 34.44
CA ARG A 940 8.38 14.08 34.17
C ARG A 940 9.17 15.31 34.64
N LEU A 941 8.65 16.51 34.43
CA LEU A 941 9.25 17.76 34.90
C LEU A 941 9.26 17.84 36.43
N ALA A 942 8.14 17.53 37.08
CA ALA A 942 8.01 17.52 38.54
C ALA A 942 9.00 16.56 39.18
N THR A 943 9.09 15.31 38.69
CA THR A 943 10.06 14.31 39.18
C THR A 943 11.50 14.82 39.10
N LYS A 944 11.86 15.52 38.01
CA LYS A 944 13.20 16.11 37.85
C LYS A 944 13.45 17.26 38.83
N LEU A 945 12.48 18.17 38.99
CA LEU A 945 12.61 19.30 39.91
C LEU A 945 12.73 18.84 41.36
N VAL A 946 11.94 17.84 41.76
CA VAL A 946 12.01 17.27 43.11
C VAL A 946 13.33 16.52 43.32
N LEU A 947 13.86 15.84 42.30
CA LEU A 947 15.20 15.22 42.38
C LEU A 947 16.31 16.27 42.57
N LEU A 948 16.27 17.37 41.82
CA LEU A 948 17.22 18.46 41.98
C LEU A 948 17.13 19.10 43.37
N LEU A 949 15.91 19.24 43.90
CA LEU A 949 15.68 19.73 45.26
C LEU A 949 16.27 18.77 46.31
N LEU A 950 16.10 17.46 46.11
CA LEU A 950 16.69 16.42 46.96
C LEU A 950 18.23 16.49 46.97
N ILE A 951 18.84 16.61 45.78
CA ILE A 951 20.29 16.79 45.64
C ILE A 951 20.72 18.09 46.34
N GLY A 952 19.97 19.18 46.16
CA GLY A 952 20.19 20.45 46.85
C GLY A 952 20.14 20.33 48.37
N CYS A 953 19.18 19.59 48.92
CA CYS A 953 19.13 19.29 50.36
C CYS A 953 20.37 18.53 50.84
N GLY A 954 20.86 17.57 50.05
CA GLY A 954 22.09 16.82 50.32
C GLY A 954 23.32 17.74 50.32
N VAL A 955 23.50 18.55 49.28
CA VAL A 955 24.61 19.51 49.18
C VAL A 955 24.55 20.52 50.33
N ALA A 956 23.38 21.09 50.63
CA ALA A 956 23.19 22.03 51.73
C ALA A 956 23.54 21.41 53.09
N TYR A 957 23.27 20.11 53.29
CA TYR A 957 23.65 19.40 54.51
C TYR A 957 25.16 19.35 54.70
N TYR A 958 25.94 19.15 53.63
CA TYR A 958 27.39 19.13 53.69
C TYR A 958 28.03 20.51 53.74
N VAL A 959 27.44 21.52 53.09
CA VAL A 959 28.04 22.85 52.94
C VAL A 959 27.59 23.84 54.04
N SER A 960 26.39 23.69 54.60
CA SER A 960 25.82 24.64 55.58
C SER A 960 25.63 24.03 56.96
N CYS A 961 26.37 24.53 57.95
CA CYS A 961 26.21 24.15 59.36
C CYS A 961 24.80 24.46 59.88
N ARG A 962 24.23 25.61 59.50
CA ARG A 962 22.89 26.02 59.91
C ARG A 962 21.80 25.11 59.36
N TRP A 963 21.97 24.62 58.13
CA TRP A 963 21.06 23.63 57.54
C TRP A 963 21.19 22.27 58.22
N ARG A 964 22.41 21.87 58.57
CA ARG A 964 22.67 20.62 59.31
C ARG A 964 22.00 20.61 60.67
N GLU A 965 22.10 21.72 61.42
CA GLU A 965 21.46 21.88 62.71
C GLU A 965 19.92 21.90 62.60
N TRP A 966 19.39 22.58 61.58
CA TRP A 966 17.96 22.58 61.28
C TRP A 966 17.45 21.17 60.94
N MET A 967 18.17 20.44 60.08
CA MET A 967 17.85 19.05 59.74
C MET A 967 17.92 18.13 60.95
N ALA A 968 18.90 18.30 61.84
CA ALA A 968 19.00 17.52 63.08
C ALA A 968 17.83 17.82 64.03
N ARG A 969 17.44 19.09 64.15
CA ARG A 969 16.30 19.53 64.99
C ARG A 969 14.96 18.93 64.53
N TYR A 970 14.79 18.76 63.22
CA TYR A 970 13.57 18.18 62.64
C TYR A 970 13.76 16.71 62.20
N HIS A 971 14.75 16.00 62.76
CA HIS A 971 15.01 14.58 62.48
C HIS A 971 15.06 14.20 60.98
N HIS A 972 15.61 15.09 60.15
CA HIS A 972 15.68 14.97 58.69
C HIS A 972 14.32 14.85 57.96
N ALA A 973 13.19 15.09 58.65
CA ALA A 973 11.85 14.98 58.10
C ALA A 973 11.65 15.76 56.77
N PRO A 974 12.19 16.99 56.59
CA PRO A 974 12.06 17.71 55.33
C PRO A 974 12.65 16.98 54.12
N ALA A 975 13.82 16.36 54.26
CA ALA A 975 14.41 15.58 53.16
C ALA A 975 13.66 14.26 52.92
N LEU A 976 13.15 13.62 53.98
CA LEU A 976 12.33 12.41 53.86
C LEU A 976 11.00 12.70 53.14
N VAL A 977 10.37 13.85 53.40
CA VAL A 977 9.16 14.28 52.67
C VAL A 977 9.47 14.49 51.19
N VAL A 978 10.55 15.20 50.86
CA VAL A 978 10.98 15.40 49.47
C VAL A 978 11.29 14.07 48.78
N ALA A 979 11.98 13.16 49.47
CA ALA A 979 12.28 11.82 48.97
C ALA A 979 11.01 11.01 48.72
N ALA A 980 10.03 11.05 49.65
CA ALA A 980 8.76 10.37 49.50
C ALA A 980 7.97 10.91 48.29
N VAL A 981 7.92 12.23 48.10
CA VAL A 981 7.29 12.85 46.92
C VAL A 981 8.00 12.41 45.63
N TRP A 982 9.33 12.39 45.62
CA TRP A 982 10.09 11.91 44.46
C TRP A 982 9.80 10.44 44.15
N ILE A 983 9.74 9.58 45.17
CA ILE A 983 9.41 8.16 45.01
C ILE A 983 8.00 7.99 44.47
N LEU A 984 7.00 8.72 45.00
CA LEU A 984 5.63 8.64 44.52
C LEU A 984 5.49 9.08 43.06
N LEU A 985 6.10 10.21 42.69
CA LEU A 985 6.14 10.67 41.30
C LEU A 985 6.92 9.69 40.40
N GLY A 986 8.00 9.11 40.92
CA GLY A 986 8.80 8.09 40.25
C GLY A 986 8.02 6.80 40.01
N LEU A 987 7.25 6.32 41.00
CA LEU A 987 6.39 5.13 40.89
C LEU A 987 5.22 5.38 39.94
N ALA A 988 4.58 6.55 40.03
CA ALA A 988 3.51 6.93 39.12
C ALA A 988 3.99 6.91 37.66
N LEU A 989 5.20 7.45 37.38
CA LEU A 989 5.82 7.32 36.07
C LEU A 989 6.24 5.87 35.77
N LEU A 990 6.83 5.14 36.72
CA LEU A 990 7.30 3.77 36.49
C LEU A 990 6.18 2.81 36.03
N PHE A 991 4.96 2.97 36.57
CA PHE A 991 3.82 2.11 36.24
C PHE A 991 2.95 2.63 35.09
N CYS A 992 2.87 3.96 34.92
CA CYS A 992 1.96 4.57 33.96
C CYS A 992 2.65 5.20 32.73
N ASP A 993 3.95 5.45 32.78
CA ASP A 993 4.74 5.85 31.62
C ASP A 993 5.17 4.58 30.87
N PRO A 994 4.70 4.35 29.62
CA PRO A 994 5.07 3.16 28.86
C PRO A 994 6.60 3.06 28.68
N PHE A 995 7.29 4.20 28.68
CA PHE A 995 8.75 4.28 28.65
C PHE A 995 9.42 3.57 29.83
N LEU A 996 8.87 3.72 31.04
CA LEU A 996 9.42 3.13 32.26
C LEU A 996 8.77 1.79 32.60
N ARG A 997 7.64 1.44 31.98
CA ARG A 997 6.88 0.22 32.27
C ARG A 997 7.70 -1.06 32.07
N TRP A 998 8.69 -1.07 31.16
CA TRP A 998 9.64 -2.18 31.01
C TRP A 998 10.53 -2.38 32.25
N LEU A 999 10.97 -1.30 32.90
CA LEU A 999 11.71 -1.38 34.18
C LEU A 999 10.86 -2.01 35.28
N ALA A 1000 9.52 -1.83 35.22
CA ALA A 1000 8.58 -2.42 36.15
C ALA A 1000 8.31 -3.92 35.90
N ARG A 1001 8.31 -4.35 34.63
CA ARG A 1001 8.04 -5.75 34.23
C ARG A 1001 9.27 -6.67 34.33
N GLY A 1002 10.48 -6.12 34.30
CA GLY A 1002 11.73 -6.90 34.39
C GLY A 1002 12.24 -7.13 35.81
N TYR A 1003 13.35 -7.87 35.94
CA TYR A 1003 14.05 -8.10 37.22
C TYR A 1003 14.70 -6.83 37.83
N MET A 1004 14.51 -5.66 37.24
CA MET A 1004 15.16 -4.42 37.66
C MET A 1004 14.66 -3.93 39.02
N ILE A 1005 13.35 -4.02 39.30
CA ILE A 1005 12.82 -3.71 40.64
C ILE A 1005 13.50 -4.57 41.72
N PRO A 1006 13.52 -5.92 41.61
CA PRO A 1006 14.22 -6.73 42.61
C PRO A 1006 15.73 -6.47 42.64
N ILE A 1007 16.40 -6.18 41.51
CA ILE A 1007 17.83 -5.82 41.49
C ILE A 1007 18.08 -4.51 42.25
N PHE A 1008 17.30 -3.45 42.00
CA PHE A 1008 17.43 -2.19 42.72
C PHE A 1008 17.15 -2.36 44.22
N LEU A 1009 16.17 -3.20 44.56
CA LEU A 1009 15.83 -3.50 45.95
C LEU A 1009 16.96 -4.27 46.64
N VAL A 1010 17.60 -5.22 45.96
CA VAL A 1010 18.80 -5.93 46.45
C VAL A 1010 19.97 -4.97 46.63
N LEU A 1011 20.26 -4.10 45.65
CA LEU A 1011 21.33 -3.09 45.75
C LEU A 1011 21.07 -2.10 46.89
N PHE A 1012 19.81 -1.69 47.08
CA PHE A 1012 19.41 -0.84 48.20
C PHE A 1012 19.62 -1.54 49.55
N ILE A 1013 19.22 -2.81 49.68
CA ILE A 1013 19.48 -3.61 50.88
C ILE A 1013 20.98 -3.72 51.15
N ILE A 1014 21.79 -4.02 50.13
CA ILE A 1014 23.26 -4.08 50.26
C ILE A 1014 23.83 -2.73 50.73
N ALA A 1015 23.36 -1.63 50.16
CA ALA A 1015 23.80 -0.29 50.56
C ALA A 1015 23.40 0.05 52.01
N VAL A 1016 22.18 -0.32 52.43
CA VAL A 1016 21.71 -0.15 53.82
C VAL A 1016 22.56 -0.99 54.77
N ILE A 1017 22.83 -2.25 54.44
CA ILE A 1017 23.69 -3.13 55.25
C ILE A 1017 25.09 -2.54 55.35
N ALA A 1018 25.70 -2.11 54.24
CA ALA A 1018 27.03 -1.49 54.23
C ALA A 1018 27.07 -0.19 55.04
N TRP A 1019 26.02 0.63 54.97
CA TRP A 1019 25.90 1.85 55.77
C TRP A 1019 25.76 1.55 57.27
N TYR A 1020 24.96 0.55 57.64
CA TYR A 1020 24.82 0.13 59.03
C TYR A 1020 26.12 -0.46 59.58
N GLN A 1021 26.86 -1.24 58.78
CA GLN A 1021 28.18 -1.75 59.13
C GLN A 1021 29.20 -0.61 59.31
N TYR A 1022 29.16 0.40 58.45
CA TYR A 1022 30.00 1.59 58.59
C TYR A 1022 29.67 2.37 59.88
N GLN A 1023 28.39 2.57 60.18
CA GLN A 1023 27.97 3.26 61.41
C GLN A 1023 28.34 2.48 62.67
N LEU A 1024 28.16 1.15 62.67
CA LEU A 1024 28.58 0.28 63.79
C LEU A 1024 30.09 0.36 63.99
N LYS A 1025 30.88 0.28 62.91
CA LYS A 1025 32.34 0.41 62.96
C LYS A 1025 32.77 1.80 63.46
N ALA A 1026 32.12 2.87 62.99
CA ALA A 1026 32.40 4.22 63.46
C ALA A 1026 32.04 4.43 64.95
N ARG A 1027 31.10 3.64 65.48
CA ARG A 1027 30.72 3.63 66.89
C ARG A 1027 31.69 2.82 67.75
N ASP A 1028 32.23 1.73 67.21
CA ASP A 1028 33.28 0.92 67.84
C ASP A 1028 34.66 1.64 67.83
N ASP A 1029 34.91 2.50 66.84
CA ASP A 1029 36.14 3.30 66.70
C ASP A 1029 36.07 4.65 67.46
N GLN A 1030 34.95 4.98 68.12
CA GLN A 1030 34.84 6.13 69.05
C GLN A 1030 35.09 5.63 70.50
N PRO A 1031 36.11 6.15 71.20
CA PRO A 1031 36.47 5.70 72.56
C PRO A 1031 35.41 6.02 73.62
#